data_AF-A0A3A4NSQ6-F1
#
_entry.id   AF-A0A3A4NSQ6-F1
#
_cell.length_a   1.000
_cell.length_b   1.000
_cell.length_c   1.000
_cell.angle_alpha   90.00
_cell.angle_beta   90.00
_cell.angle_gamma   90.00
#
_symmetry.space_group_name_H-M   'P 1'
#
loop_
_entity.id
_entity.type
_entity.pdbx_description
1 polymer ?
#
loop_
_entity_poly.entity_id
_entity_poly.type
_entity_poly.pdbx_seq_one_letter_code
_entity_poly.pdbx_strand_id
1 'polypeptide(L)'
;MQPSRQFTAAMRDREEMVILSKRVMDAMRMRSPIEFFPPPANRAILFCLLIVMIFCGSLASQEPENPLYIFDLETYLAQKPDNKAWQYDVINLVSALQGLVNRDKPRLYVLYVREGLSYHQINVDRFWLGKLRTPGGFLADYTLVDVPSVENLLEIFQTDYTAVVSWDPQAPATGNVALTIAGVDGFLPIRFDQSRDSLYTQIVDGGPRLIPGEQLRGKFNGVGRIIDTNIPTTQLPKNDAYLWAKTLYLDQNMCSNTYLGFFLDPFDWDAAAPGFQYPDLFNCMITNHDFYVGKQAFFLDLDPWLDEIPTDTPNNPFNTGKDKETLLAILESAFQNTKGSERILRVGGFVPWRKKYSSHSEVNTPVVGKHPPAETAHEFISIVSAFNGVIDADDSPYGALANASVYQHAPLKQRYFQNPIPAQRPLENKNYLLFVIGDFRSSAMLYQTLPIQWEDQARGLIPITWSISPLLSERVPHIFDYLYSTKTPNDYFTAGNTGPGLCYPNRYIPNRKHSRLGDGLAYWEKLARDSYRRFDLQITVAADLDRELFGQTLVSGQPDVNPVLFDERLQSAFFLFSPHGVSSLKPFYTPLGRQIVPFLRETANFMQRALPIDTIVQRIYQESDARGRKFHVYRFNQATPQFLVYLSERIKKERADLRFELLDPYSFFYLLRQHYANGDPSVNYLLPNFIAHTIPLEIKPGKEGARQCEITLRNDGWDIWNPLEIPPNQRYRLKYHWEYVDDGSMISGKHDAYVNGPVLPGEQTSLKILIEAPEKTGLYDLTLHFEKAGYRGSALEEKVKVVVY
;
A
#
# COMPACT_ATOMS: atom_id res chain seq x y z
N MET A 1 12.30 46.80 30.26
CA MET A 1 11.94 47.60 31.46
C MET A 1 11.17 46.69 32.43
N GLN A 2 11.64 46.56 33.68
CA GLN A 2 10.81 46.18 34.84
C GLN A 2 10.36 47.47 35.57
N PRO A 3 9.30 47.42 36.40
CA PRO A 3 9.46 47.38 37.87
C PRO A 3 8.58 46.29 38.55
N SER A 4 9.10 45.44 39.47
CA SER A 4 9.10 45.54 40.96
C SER A 4 7.71 45.60 41.65
N ARG A 5 7.20 44.62 42.41
CA ARG A 5 7.61 43.90 43.68
C ARG A 5 7.26 44.58 45.03
N GLN A 6 6.42 43.87 45.81
CA GLN A 6 6.34 43.74 47.30
C GLN A 6 5.94 45.00 48.13
N PHE A 7 5.06 44.94 49.14
CA PHE A 7 5.18 44.28 50.47
C PHE A 7 3.75 44.14 51.12
N THR A 8 3.32 42.97 51.64
CA THR A 8 3.10 42.59 53.08
C THR A 8 2.16 43.49 53.94
N ALA A 9 1.41 43.02 54.95
CA ALA A 9 1.02 41.69 55.47
C ALA A 9 -0.01 41.84 56.65
N ALA A 10 -0.34 40.72 57.30
CA ALA A 10 -1.07 40.52 58.57
C ALA A 10 -2.61 40.66 58.51
N MET A 11 -3.42 39.63 58.82
CA MET A 11 -3.52 38.72 59.99
C MET A 11 -4.27 39.28 61.20
N ARG A 12 -5.47 38.73 61.42
CA ARG A 12 -6.19 38.42 62.68
C ARG A 12 -7.47 37.67 62.28
N ASP A 13 -7.93 36.61 62.94
CA ASP A 13 -7.63 36.03 64.26
C ASP A 13 -7.11 34.57 64.13
N ARG A 14 -6.28 33.98 65.02
CA ARG A 14 -6.30 33.85 66.51
C ARG A 14 -7.47 32.98 67.00
N GLU A 15 -7.36 32.06 67.96
CA GLU A 15 -6.27 31.59 68.86
C GLU A 15 -6.52 30.07 69.14
N GLU A 16 -5.52 29.19 69.12
CA GLU A 16 -4.74 28.73 70.29
C GLU A 16 -5.54 28.29 71.53
N MET A 17 -5.39 27.01 71.90
CA MET A 17 -5.21 26.64 73.31
C MET A 17 -3.96 25.75 73.50
N VAL A 18 -2.83 26.44 73.59
CA VAL A 18 -1.71 26.23 74.53
C VAL A 18 -1.31 24.80 74.93
N ILE A 19 -0.08 24.48 74.52
CA ILE A 19 0.81 23.41 74.99
C ILE A 19 1.12 23.52 76.50
N LEU A 20 1.22 22.40 77.23
CA LEU A 20 2.27 22.26 78.25
C LEU A 20 2.88 20.83 78.31
N SER A 21 4.22 20.82 78.38
CA SER A 21 5.17 19.70 78.48
C SER A 21 4.73 18.43 79.21
N LYS A 22 5.04 17.19 78.78
CA LYS A 22 6.34 16.62 78.36
C LYS A 22 7.40 16.52 79.49
N ARG A 23 7.32 15.48 80.34
CA ARG A 23 8.42 14.59 80.82
C ARG A 23 8.01 13.89 82.15
N VAL A 24 7.95 12.55 82.13
CA VAL A 24 8.95 11.60 82.70
C VAL A 24 8.68 11.24 84.16
N MET A 25 8.43 9.93 84.35
CA MET A 25 8.68 9.07 85.53
C MET A 25 8.80 9.73 86.92
N ASP A 26 7.91 9.38 87.85
CA ASP A 26 8.18 8.31 88.85
C ASP A 26 7.19 8.36 90.03
N ALA A 27 6.33 7.33 90.14
CA ALA A 27 5.63 6.95 91.38
C ALA A 27 5.03 5.52 91.29
N MET A 28 5.86 4.52 91.63
CA MET A 28 5.58 3.37 92.52
C MET A 28 4.12 2.86 92.64
N ARG A 29 3.76 1.63 92.20
CA ARG A 29 4.09 0.25 92.66
C ARG A 29 3.15 -0.35 93.74
N MET A 30 2.88 -1.66 93.60
CA MET A 30 2.18 -2.63 94.50
C MET A 30 0.63 -2.66 94.38
N ARG A 31 -0.08 -3.83 94.34
CA ARG A 31 0.26 -5.26 94.63
C ARG A 31 -0.54 -6.28 93.74
N SER A 32 -0.23 -7.57 93.89
CA SER A 32 -0.53 -8.82 93.09
C SER A 32 -1.89 -9.52 93.42
N PRO A 33 -2.25 -10.77 92.95
CA PRO A 33 -1.54 -11.78 92.12
C PRO A 33 -2.34 -12.61 91.04
N ILE A 34 -1.57 -13.29 90.15
CA ILE A 34 -1.68 -14.65 89.53
C ILE A 34 -3.05 -15.38 89.39
N GLU A 35 -3.38 -15.88 88.17
CA GLU A 35 -3.90 -17.26 87.93
C GLU A 35 -3.80 -17.73 86.43
N PHE A 36 -4.18 -18.99 86.11
CA PHE A 36 -3.69 -19.87 85.01
C PHE A 36 -4.33 -19.72 83.57
N PHE A 37 -3.69 -20.36 82.56
CA PHE A 37 -4.03 -20.54 81.11
C PHE A 37 -5.38 -21.31 80.81
N PRO A 38 -5.85 -21.52 79.54
CA PRO A 38 -6.12 -20.69 78.33
C PRO A 38 -7.59 -20.97 77.81
N PRO A 39 -7.95 -21.24 76.50
CA PRO A 39 -7.66 -20.72 75.13
C PRO A 39 -8.99 -20.17 74.47
N PRO A 40 -9.33 -20.25 73.14
CA PRO A 40 -8.56 -20.30 71.87
C PRO A 40 -8.95 -19.17 70.86
N ALA A 41 -8.09 -18.17 70.62
CA ALA A 41 -8.43 -17.01 69.76
C ALA A 41 -8.03 -17.12 68.26
N ASN A 42 -7.26 -18.14 67.86
CA ASN A 42 -6.52 -18.10 66.59
C ASN A 42 -7.28 -18.60 65.32
N ARG A 43 -8.54 -19.02 65.42
CA ARG A 43 -9.31 -19.44 64.21
C ARG A 43 -10.09 -18.31 63.55
N ALA A 44 -10.64 -17.37 64.32
CA ALA A 44 -11.43 -16.26 63.76
C ALA A 44 -10.57 -15.27 62.96
N ILE A 45 -9.39 -14.89 63.49
CA ILE A 45 -8.46 -13.97 62.82
C ILE A 45 -7.93 -14.58 61.51
N LEU A 46 -7.62 -15.88 61.51
CA LEU A 46 -7.16 -16.57 60.31
C LEU A 46 -8.26 -16.67 59.25
N PHE A 47 -9.52 -16.87 59.65
CA PHE A 47 -10.66 -16.91 58.72
C PHE A 47 -10.98 -15.54 58.13
N CYS A 48 -10.91 -14.46 58.93
CA CYS A 48 -11.04 -13.09 58.43
C CYS A 48 -9.90 -12.70 57.48
N LEU A 49 -8.65 -13.08 57.78
CA LEU A 49 -7.53 -12.88 56.86
C LEU A 49 -7.67 -13.70 55.57
N LEU A 50 -8.22 -14.92 55.64
CA LEU A 50 -8.51 -15.72 54.46
C LEU A 50 -9.60 -15.07 53.60
N ILE A 51 -10.70 -14.58 54.21
CA ILE A 51 -11.76 -13.87 53.49
C ILE A 51 -11.25 -12.58 52.87
N VAL A 52 -10.41 -11.81 53.57
CA VAL A 52 -9.78 -10.60 53.00
C VAL A 52 -8.82 -10.95 51.86
N MET A 53 -8.02 -12.02 51.96
CA MET A 53 -7.18 -12.45 50.82
C MET A 53 -7.98 -13.04 49.65
N ILE A 54 -9.14 -13.67 49.91
CA ILE A 54 -10.05 -14.12 48.86
C ILE A 54 -10.73 -12.92 48.17
N PHE A 55 -11.18 -11.90 48.93
CA PHE A 55 -11.77 -10.67 48.38
C PHE A 55 -10.74 -9.76 47.68
N CYS A 56 -9.50 -9.67 48.17
CA CYS A 56 -8.41 -8.99 47.48
C CYS A 56 -7.93 -9.80 46.26
N GLY A 57 -8.00 -11.13 46.29
CA GLY A 57 -7.73 -11.99 45.12
C GLY A 57 -8.74 -11.77 43.98
N SER A 58 -9.99 -11.41 44.31
CA SER A 58 -10.99 -10.97 43.33
C SER A 58 -10.90 -9.48 42.92
N LEU A 59 -9.88 -8.76 43.39
CA LEU A 59 -9.46 -7.44 42.88
C LEU A 59 -8.14 -7.52 42.11
N ALA A 60 -7.78 -8.71 41.61
CA ALA A 60 -6.97 -8.78 40.40
C ALA A 60 -7.73 -8.01 39.30
N SER A 61 -7.10 -7.00 38.72
CA SER A 61 -7.64 -6.31 37.54
C SER A 61 -7.91 -7.36 36.47
N GLN A 62 -9.17 -7.54 36.07
CA GLN A 62 -9.47 -8.31 34.87
C GLN A 62 -8.64 -7.71 33.73
N GLU A 63 -7.85 -8.54 33.05
CA GLU A 63 -7.12 -8.08 31.88
C GLU A 63 -8.13 -7.47 30.89
N PRO A 64 -7.80 -6.34 30.25
CA PRO A 64 -8.74 -5.69 29.35
C PRO A 64 -9.18 -6.66 28.26
N GLU A 65 -10.48 -6.76 28.01
CA GLU A 65 -10.96 -7.54 26.87
C GLU A 65 -10.46 -6.85 25.59
N ASN A 66 -9.76 -7.62 24.74
CA ASN A 66 -9.06 -7.16 23.53
C ASN A 66 -8.21 -5.89 23.74
N PRO A 67 -7.06 -5.98 24.43
CA PRO A 67 -6.20 -4.81 24.66
C PRO A 67 -5.51 -4.39 23.36
N LEU A 68 -5.63 -3.11 23.01
CA LEU A 68 -4.81 -2.44 22.01
C LEU A 68 -3.88 -1.46 22.73
N TYR A 69 -2.61 -1.84 22.84
CA TYR A 69 -1.59 -1.03 23.47
C TYR A 69 -1.25 0.15 22.56
N ILE A 70 -1.34 1.37 23.10
CA ILE A 70 -1.07 2.62 22.39
C ILE A 70 0.30 3.15 22.82
N PHE A 71 1.19 3.37 21.87
CA PHE A 71 2.48 3.99 22.12
C PHE A 71 2.60 5.33 21.39
N ASP A 72 2.67 6.43 22.14
CA ASP A 72 2.89 7.77 21.59
C ASP A 72 4.39 7.98 21.32
N LEU A 73 4.84 7.43 20.19
CA LEU A 73 6.22 7.48 19.73
C LEU A 73 6.68 8.93 19.48
N GLU A 74 5.82 9.80 18.96
CA GLU A 74 6.13 11.24 18.81
C GLU A 74 6.52 11.87 20.16
N THR A 75 5.70 11.67 21.20
CA THR A 75 5.94 12.20 22.56
C THR A 75 7.15 11.54 23.21
N TYR A 76 7.35 10.24 23.01
CA TYR A 76 8.51 9.53 23.57
C TYR A 76 9.84 10.03 22.97
N LEU A 77 9.89 10.27 21.64
CA LEU A 77 11.09 10.76 20.97
C LEU A 77 11.47 12.20 21.37
N ALA A 78 10.48 13.01 21.74
CA ALA A 78 10.67 14.39 22.22
C ALA A 78 11.48 14.49 23.54
N GLN A 79 11.74 13.37 24.22
CA GLN A 79 12.62 13.33 25.41
C GLN A 79 14.10 13.56 25.08
N LYS A 80 14.54 13.22 23.86
CA LYS A 80 15.92 13.43 23.37
C LYS A 80 15.90 14.07 21.98
N PRO A 81 15.46 15.34 21.83
CA PRO A 81 15.18 15.96 20.53
C PRO A 81 16.40 16.02 19.59
N ASP A 82 17.60 16.16 20.17
CA ASP A 82 18.86 16.34 19.45
C ASP A 82 19.58 15.01 19.13
N ASN A 83 19.23 13.89 19.78
CA ASN A 83 19.89 12.60 19.56
C ASN A 83 19.22 11.81 18.42
N LYS A 84 19.58 12.15 17.18
CA LYS A 84 19.01 11.52 15.98
C LYS A 84 19.33 10.04 15.84
N ALA A 85 20.51 9.60 16.28
CA ALA A 85 20.88 8.18 16.32
C ALA A 85 19.91 7.37 17.20
N TRP A 86 19.70 7.81 18.44
CA TRP A 86 18.76 7.18 19.36
C TRP A 86 17.31 7.26 18.84
N GLN A 87 16.90 8.37 18.23
CA GLN A 87 15.56 8.48 17.64
C GLN A 87 15.35 7.47 16.51
N TYR A 88 16.32 7.32 15.58
CA TYR A 88 16.27 6.29 14.54
C TYR A 88 16.11 4.90 15.16
N ASP A 89 16.98 4.56 16.12
CA ASP A 89 17.03 3.23 16.71
C ASP A 89 15.73 2.90 17.45
N VAL A 90 15.11 3.88 18.13
CA VAL A 90 13.81 3.72 18.80
C VAL A 90 12.69 3.49 17.79
N ILE A 91 12.60 4.29 16.71
CA ILE A 91 11.57 4.11 15.68
C ILE A 91 11.72 2.73 15.04
N ASN A 92 12.95 2.31 14.72
CA ASN A 92 13.22 1.02 14.09
C ASN A 92 12.91 -0.16 15.01
N LEU A 93 13.30 -0.10 16.29
CA LEU A 93 12.96 -1.11 17.29
C LEU A 93 11.45 -1.24 17.48
N VAL A 94 10.75 -0.12 17.67
CA VAL A 94 9.29 -0.10 17.91
C VAL A 94 8.53 -0.59 16.68
N SER A 95 8.94 -0.20 15.47
CA SER A 95 8.33 -0.69 14.22
C SER A 95 8.54 -2.21 14.07
N ALA A 96 9.76 -2.71 14.32
CA ALA A 96 10.03 -4.14 14.25
C ALA A 96 9.24 -4.93 15.31
N LEU A 97 9.22 -4.48 16.56
CA LEU A 97 8.41 -5.08 17.64
C LEU A 97 6.92 -5.08 17.26
N GLN A 98 6.40 -3.96 16.74
CA GLN A 98 5.04 -3.85 16.25
C GLN A 98 4.74 -4.90 15.17
N GLY A 99 5.66 -5.11 14.23
CA GLY A 99 5.57 -6.15 13.22
C GLY A 99 5.53 -7.57 13.77
N LEU A 100 6.29 -7.87 14.83
CA LEU A 100 6.26 -9.16 15.53
C LEU A 100 4.92 -9.40 16.23
N VAL A 101 4.50 -8.46 17.08
CA VAL A 101 3.35 -8.67 17.98
C VAL A 101 2.01 -8.66 17.24
N ASN A 102 1.94 -7.96 16.10
CA ASN A 102 0.72 -7.82 15.30
C ASN A 102 0.55 -8.89 14.21
N ARG A 103 1.33 -9.99 14.20
CA ARG A 103 1.22 -11.03 13.16
C ARG A 103 -0.16 -11.64 13.04
N ASP A 104 -0.74 -12.06 14.17
CA ASP A 104 -2.00 -12.81 14.19
C ASP A 104 -3.23 -11.93 14.44
N LYS A 105 -3.06 -10.77 15.10
CA LYS A 105 -4.12 -9.82 15.43
C LYS A 105 -3.55 -8.46 15.87
N PRO A 106 -4.33 -7.35 15.82
CA PRO A 106 -3.95 -6.08 16.42
C PRO A 106 -3.62 -6.19 17.92
N ARG A 107 -2.44 -5.71 18.32
CA ARG A 107 -1.98 -5.64 19.73
C ARG A 107 -1.24 -4.34 20.05
N LEU A 108 -0.38 -3.85 19.16
CA LEU A 108 0.37 -2.59 19.35
C LEU A 108 0.01 -1.58 18.24
N TYR A 109 -0.37 -0.37 18.64
CA TYR A 109 -0.65 0.78 17.78
C TYR A 109 0.27 1.95 18.16
N VAL A 110 0.83 2.62 17.15
CA VAL A 110 1.87 3.64 17.28
C VAL A 110 1.34 4.97 16.78
N LEU A 111 1.64 6.06 17.51
CA LEU A 111 1.28 7.43 17.13
C LEU A 111 2.57 8.22 16.82
N TYR A 112 2.73 8.59 15.55
CA TYR A 112 3.92 9.26 15.02
C TYR A 112 3.67 10.05 13.72
N VAL A 113 2.83 9.54 12.82
CA VAL A 113 2.69 10.07 11.46
C VAL A 113 1.73 11.26 11.45
N ARG A 114 2.19 12.36 10.85
CA ARG A 114 1.37 13.55 10.52
C ARG A 114 1.12 13.61 9.02
N GLU A 115 0.08 14.33 8.61
CA GLU A 115 -0.19 14.52 7.19
C GLU A 115 0.70 15.61 6.58
N GLY A 116 1.27 15.33 5.40
CA GLY A 116 2.15 16.26 4.67
C GLY A 116 1.42 17.22 3.73
N LEU A 117 0.08 17.34 3.80
CA LEU A 117 -0.72 18.10 2.84
C LEU A 117 -1.06 19.51 3.38
N SER A 118 -1.61 19.66 4.56
CA SER A 118 -2.04 20.94 5.12
C SER A 118 -0.94 21.56 6.01
N TYR A 119 -1.11 22.85 6.32
CA TYR A 119 -0.28 23.53 7.33
C TYR A 119 -0.57 23.02 8.76
N HIS A 120 -1.72 22.38 8.99
CA HIS A 120 -2.13 21.93 10.31
C HIS A 120 -1.44 20.63 10.76
N GLN A 121 -0.91 19.84 9.82
CA GLN A 121 -0.15 18.60 10.09
C GLN A 121 -0.83 17.71 11.14
N ILE A 122 -2.11 17.41 10.94
CA ILE A 122 -2.88 16.58 11.87
C ILE A 122 -2.22 15.19 12.01
N ASN A 123 -2.27 14.62 13.21
CA ASN A 123 -1.77 13.27 13.45
C ASN A 123 -2.73 12.26 12.77
N VAL A 124 -2.18 11.54 11.78
CA VAL A 124 -2.90 10.64 10.88
C VAL A 124 -3.29 9.35 11.59
N ASP A 125 -2.43 8.85 12.47
CA ASP A 125 -2.70 7.65 13.26
C ASP A 125 -3.91 7.88 14.19
N ARG A 126 -4.00 9.06 14.83
CA ARG A 126 -5.15 9.47 15.64
C ARG A 126 -6.42 9.64 14.81
N PHE A 127 -6.33 10.13 13.58
CA PHE A 127 -7.48 10.20 12.66
C PHE A 127 -8.02 8.81 12.33
N TRP A 128 -7.17 7.88 11.87
CA TRP A 128 -7.61 6.54 11.50
C TRP A 128 -8.05 5.71 12.71
N LEU A 129 -7.37 5.82 13.86
CA LEU A 129 -7.85 5.21 15.11
C LEU A 129 -9.24 5.73 15.48
N GLY A 130 -9.49 7.03 15.33
CA GLY A 130 -10.80 7.63 15.55
C GLY A 130 -11.89 7.06 14.62
N LYS A 131 -11.62 6.96 13.31
CA LYS A 131 -12.55 6.37 12.33
C LYS A 131 -12.81 4.88 12.61
N LEU A 132 -11.78 4.10 12.92
CA LEU A 132 -11.86 2.65 13.15
C LEU A 132 -12.55 2.27 14.47
N ARG A 133 -12.63 3.19 15.43
CA ARG A 133 -13.32 3.00 16.72
C ARG A 133 -14.74 3.58 16.77
N THR A 134 -15.29 4.00 15.63
CA THR A 134 -16.73 4.31 15.53
C THR A 134 -17.59 3.07 15.80
N PRO A 135 -18.85 3.19 16.23
CA PRO A 135 -19.68 2.04 16.56
C PRO A 135 -19.82 1.03 15.40
N GLY A 136 -19.46 -0.23 15.65
CA GLY A 136 -19.40 -1.28 14.61
C GLY A 136 -18.16 -1.23 13.70
N GLY A 137 -17.23 -0.31 13.96
CA GLY A 137 -15.94 -0.23 13.29
C GLY A 137 -14.95 -1.31 13.75
N PHE A 138 -13.92 -1.55 12.94
CA PHE A 138 -12.94 -2.63 13.11
C PHE A 138 -12.25 -2.67 14.50
N LEU A 139 -12.04 -1.53 15.14
CA LEU A 139 -11.39 -1.42 16.46
C LEU A 139 -12.36 -0.98 17.58
N ALA A 140 -13.68 -1.00 17.33
CA ALA A 140 -14.68 -0.50 18.28
C ALA A 140 -14.60 -1.18 19.65
N ASP A 141 -14.46 -2.51 19.66
CA ASP A 141 -14.47 -3.35 20.87
C ASP A 141 -13.08 -3.54 21.50
N TYR A 142 -12.06 -2.81 21.03
CA TYR A 142 -10.73 -2.85 21.63
C TYR A 142 -10.61 -1.84 22.78
N THR A 143 -10.09 -2.31 23.91
CA THR A 143 -9.74 -1.46 25.05
C THR A 143 -8.36 -0.84 24.81
N LEU A 144 -8.29 0.49 24.79
CA LEU A 144 -7.02 1.19 24.60
C LEU A 144 -6.22 1.22 25.89
N VAL A 145 -4.92 0.89 25.82
CA VAL A 145 -4.01 0.87 26.96
C VAL A 145 -2.76 1.68 26.62
N ASP A 146 -2.63 2.89 27.16
CA ASP A 146 -1.46 3.74 26.91
C ASP A 146 -0.19 3.15 27.58
N VAL A 147 0.90 3.03 26.82
CA VAL A 147 2.20 2.52 27.28
C VAL A 147 3.22 3.66 27.34
N PRO A 148 3.87 3.94 28.49
CA PRO A 148 4.65 5.16 28.68
C PRO A 148 6.12 5.07 28.24
N SER A 149 6.66 3.86 28.01
CA SER A 149 8.10 3.66 27.72
C SER A 149 8.35 2.46 26.79
N VAL A 150 9.52 2.45 26.15
CA VAL A 150 10.00 1.29 25.37
C VAL A 150 10.23 0.09 26.28
N GLU A 151 10.73 0.31 27.49
CA GLU A 151 10.94 -0.74 28.49
C GLU A 151 9.64 -1.45 28.86
N ASN A 152 8.53 -0.72 29.03
CA ASN A 152 7.23 -1.33 29.28
C ASN A 152 6.66 -2.05 28.05
N LEU A 153 6.91 -1.57 26.82
CA LEU A 153 6.57 -2.34 25.61
C LEU A 153 7.32 -3.68 25.59
N LEU A 154 8.63 -3.67 25.87
CA LEU A 154 9.46 -4.87 25.91
C LEU A 154 9.02 -5.83 27.01
N GLU A 155 8.60 -5.32 28.17
CA GLU A 155 8.02 -6.12 29.27
C GLU A 155 6.68 -6.77 28.90
N ILE A 156 5.74 -5.99 28.32
CA ILE A 156 4.41 -6.46 27.89
C ILE A 156 4.52 -7.54 26.81
N PHE A 157 5.48 -7.40 25.90
CA PHE A 157 5.65 -8.27 24.73
C PHE A 157 6.87 -9.20 24.83
N GLN A 158 7.39 -9.46 26.03
CA GLN A 158 8.62 -10.25 26.27
C GLN A 158 8.58 -11.69 25.74
N THR A 159 7.39 -12.22 25.43
CA THR A 159 7.18 -13.56 24.86
C THR A 159 7.08 -13.58 23.33
N ASP A 160 6.99 -12.41 22.69
CA ASP A 160 6.78 -12.25 21.25
C ASP A 160 8.08 -12.02 20.45
N TYR A 161 9.20 -11.90 21.16
CA TYR A 161 10.55 -11.86 20.59
C TYR A 161 11.48 -12.76 21.42
N THR A 162 12.58 -13.21 20.82
CA THR A 162 13.49 -14.21 21.44
C THR A 162 14.85 -13.65 21.82
N ALA A 163 15.39 -12.69 21.05
CA ALA A 163 16.71 -12.10 21.22
C ALA A 163 16.83 -10.74 20.51
N VAL A 164 17.97 -10.05 20.64
CA VAL A 164 18.34 -8.94 19.76
C VAL A 164 19.28 -9.39 18.64
N VAL A 165 19.14 -8.78 17.46
CA VAL A 165 20.18 -8.81 16.42
C VAL A 165 20.89 -7.45 16.39
N SER A 166 22.19 -7.45 16.63
CA SER A 166 23.00 -6.23 16.55
C SER A 166 23.52 -6.01 15.13
N TRP A 167 23.34 -4.79 14.61
CA TRP A 167 23.87 -4.38 13.30
C TRP A 167 25.06 -3.43 13.43
N ASP A 168 25.91 -3.44 12.41
CA ASP A 168 27.19 -2.74 12.41
C ASP A 168 27.04 -1.30 11.86
N PRO A 169 27.28 -0.25 12.67
CA PRO A 169 27.28 1.12 12.17
C PRO A 169 28.36 1.42 11.11
N GLN A 170 29.38 0.57 10.96
CA GLN A 170 30.39 0.68 9.89
C GLN A 170 29.98 -0.01 8.58
N ALA A 171 28.89 -0.79 8.58
CA ALA A 171 28.31 -1.41 7.40
C ALA A 171 26.77 -1.27 7.43
N PRO A 172 26.22 -0.09 7.10
CA PRO A 172 24.80 0.25 7.33
C PRO A 172 23.78 -0.75 6.77
N ALA A 173 24.06 -1.37 5.62
CA ALA A 173 23.26 -2.46 5.05
C ALA A 173 22.96 -3.62 6.02
N THR A 174 23.80 -3.84 7.04
CA THR A 174 23.53 -4.82 8.10
C THR A 174 22.30 -4.48 8.93
N GLY A 175 21.82 -3.23 8.95
CA GLY A 175 20.53 -2.83 9.54
C GLY A 175 19.34 -3.42 8.78
N ASN A 176 19.40 -3.47 7.46
CA ASN A 176 18.39 -4.15 6.63
C ASN A 176 18.48 -5.68 6.78
N VAL A 177 19.70 -6.22 6.89
CA VAL A 177 19.88 -7.65 7.25
C VAL A 177 19.27 -7.95 8.62
N ALA A 178 19.46 -7.07 9.61
CA ALA A 178 18.85 -7.19 10.93
C ALA A 178 17.32 -7.12 10.91
N LEU A 179 16.70 -6.33 10.02
CA LEU A 179 15.25 -6.33 9.80
C LEU A 179 14.74 -7.62 9.15
N THR A 180 15.53 -8.22 8.25
CA THR A 180 15.23 -9.54 7.68
C THR A 180 15.27 -10.63 8.76
N ILE A 181 16.31 -10.61 9.61
CA ILE A 181 16.46 -11.50 10.77
C ILE A 181 15.32 -11.29 11.77
N ALA A 182 14.93 -10.04 12.05
CA ALA A 182 13.78 -9.74 12.90
C ALA A 182 12.50 -10.40 12.37
N GLY A 183 12.25 -10.27 11.06
CA GLY A 183 11.15 -10.94 10.38
C GLY A 183 11.20 -12.46 10.49
N VAL A 184 12.33 -13.10 10.19
CA VAL A 184 12.39 -14.57 10.13
C VAL A 184 12.52 -15.20 11.53
N ASP A 185 13.46 -14.74 12.34
CA ASP A 185 13.88 -15.40 13.60
C ASP A 185 13.16 -14.85 14.84
N GLY A 186 12.38 -13.76 14.71
CA GLY A 186 11.68 -13.12 15.82
C GLY A 186 12.60 -12.30 16.74
N PHE A 187 13.69 -11.76 16.19
CA PHE A 187 14.65 -10.94 16.94
C PHE A 187 14.29 -9.45 16.86
N LEU A 188 14.86 -8.64 17.77
CA LEU A 188 14.72 -7.19 17.76
C LEU A 188 15.98 -6.51 17.19
N PRO A 189 15.87 -5.65 16.15
CA PRO A 189 17.01 -5.04 15.49
C PRO A 189 17.54 -3.82 16.25
N ILE A 190 18.84 -3.79 16.54
CA ILE A 190 19.47 -2.73 17.31
C ILE A 190 20.85 -2.35 16.79
N ARG A 191 21.18 -1.05 16.80
CA ARG A 191 22.53 -0.55 16.46
C ARG A 191 23.51 -1.06 17.51
N PHE A 192 24.67 -1.59 17.10
CA PHE A 192 25.77 -1.76 18.04
C PHE A 192 26.38 -0.38 18.35
N ASP A 193 26.04 0.21 19.51
CA ASP A 193 26.65 1.44 20.00
C ASP A 193 26.78 1.42 21.54
N GLN A 194 28.01 1.42 22.04
CA GLN A 194 28.29 1.42 23.48
C GLN A 194 28.39 2.83 24.09
N SER A 195 27.99 3.88 23.34
CA SER A 195 27.84 5.22 23.90
C SER A 195 26.76 5.23 25.00
N ARG A 196 26.96 6.04 26.05
CA ARG A 196 26.12 6.02 27.26
C ARG A 196 24.64 6.28 26.98
N ASP A 197 24.35 7.11 25.98
CA ASP A 197 23.01 7.60 25.68
C ASP A 197 22.33 6.86 24.51
N SER A 198 22.99 5.81 23.97
CA SER A 198 22.49 4.94 22.91
C SER A 198 21.31 4.09 23.36
N LEU A 199 20.54 3.57 22.39
CA LEU A 199 19.48 2.61 22.70
C LEU A 199 20.06 1.26 23.15
N TYR A 200 21.20 0.84 22.59
CA TYR A 200 21.89 -0.40 22.98
C TYR A 200 22.29 -0.39 24.45
N THR A 201 22.90 0.69 24.93
CA THR A 201 23.23 0.84 26.36
C THR A 201 21.97 0.90 27.23
N GLN A 202 20.87 1.47 26.71
CA GLN A 202 19.58 1.54 27.41
C GLN A 202 18.92 0.17 27.60
N ILE A 203 18.82 -0.66 26.53
CA ILE A 203 18.01 -1.90 26.54
C ILE A 203 18.79 -3.24 26.49
N VAL A 204 20.11 -3.23 26.22
CA VAL A 204 20.96 -4.45 26.21
C VAL A 204 21.92 -4.47 27.40
N ASP A 205 22.77 -3.44 27.54
CA ASP A 205 23.72 -3.38 28.66
C ASP A 205 23.07 -2.89 29.98
N GLY A 206 21.96 -2.15 29.89
CA GLY A 206 21.29 -1.44 30.98
C GLY A 206 20.07 -2.16 31.58
N GLY A 207 18.89 -1.58 31.35
CA GLY A 207 17.59 -2.25 31.55
C GLY A 207 17.19 -2.99 30.26
N PRO A 208 15.95 -3.49 30.13
CA PRO A 208 15.57 -4.90 30.41
C PRO A 208 16.61 -6.02 30.21
N ARG A 209 17.79 -5.78 29.61
CA ARG A 209 18.87 -6.74 29.33
C ARG A 209 18.44 -7.81 28.34
N LEU A 210 18.01 -7.36 27.18
CA LEU A 210 17.58 -8.25 26.11
C LEU A 210 18.70 -9.22 25.72
N ILE A 211 18.33 -10.48 25.49
CA ILE A 211 19.27 -11.57 25.21
C ILE A 211 20.01 -11.30 23.89
N PRO A 212 21.35 -11.26 23.87
CA PRO A 212 22.11 -11.14 22.62
C PRO A 212 21.92 -12.37 21.74
N GLY A 213 21.42 -12.17 20.52
CA GLY A 213 21.31 -13.17 19.47
C GLY A 213 22.42 -13.00 18.43
N GLU A 214 22.03 -12.74 17.18
CA GLU A 214 22.96 -12.55 16.06
C GLU A 214 23.73 -11.21 16.18
N GLN A 215 25.01 -11.22 15.79
CA GLN A 215 25.95 -10.11 15.93
C GLN A 215 26.63 -9.86 14.58
N LEU A 216 26.15 -8.87 13.83
CA LEU A 216 26.64 -8.61 12.47
C LEU A 216 27.94 -7.77 12.44
N ARG A 217 28.36 -7.24 13.60
CA ARG A 217 29.56 -6.40 13.74
C ARG A 217 30.82 -7.11 13.27
N GLY A 218 31.49 -6.54 12.27
CA GLY A 218 32.74 -7.06 11.71
C GLY A 218 32.62 -8.36 10.90
N LYS A 219 31.42 -8.90 10.66
CA LYS A 219 31.23 -10.13 9.86
C LYS A 219 31.70 -9.99 8.40
N PHE A 220 31.55 -8.81 7.82
CA PHE A 220 31.74 -8.55 6.39
C PHE A 220 33.03 -7.75 6.14
N ASN A 221 34.17 -8.44 6.20
CA ASN A 221 35.50 -7.82 6.18
C ASN A 221 36.19 -7.75 4.80
N GLY A 222 35.54 -8.24 3.74
CA GLY A 222 36.08 -8.21 2.37
C GLY A 222 37.19 -9.23 2.06
N VAL A 223 37.41 -10.26 2.90
CA VAL A 223 38.54 -11.20 2.75
C VAL A 223 38.09 -12.64 2.45
N GLY A 224 38.54 -13.18 1.32
CA GLY A 224 38.38 -14.59 0.97
C GLY A 224 36.97 -14.98 0.52
N ARG A 225 36.10 -15.31 1.46
CA ARG A 225 34.70 -15.71 1.23
C ARG A 225 33.78 -14.99 2.19
N ILE A 226 32.54 -14.77 1.76
CA ILE A 226 31.47 -14.32 2.64
C ILE A 226 31.28 -15.39 3.72
N ILE A 227 31.34 -14.98 4.98
CA ILE A 227 31.21 -15.85 6.18
C ILE A 227 29.99 -16.79 6.05
N ASP A 228 30.05 -17.99 6.62
CA ASP A 228 28.97 -19.00 6.56
C ASP A 228 28.57 -19.48 5.14
N THR A 229 29.21 -19.01 4.07
CA THR A 229 28.89 -19.38 2.68
C THR A 229 30.10 -19.90 1.90
N ASN A 230 29.85 -20.43 0.70
CA ASN A 230 30.88 -20.77 -0.27
C ASN A 230 31.16 -19.65 -1.29
N ILE A 231 30.51 -18.48 -1.15
CA ILE A 231 30.57 -17.38 -2.12
C ILE A 231 31.85 -16.56 -1.89
N PRO A 232 32.68 -16.31 -2.92
CA PRO A 232 33.80 -15.37 -2.83
C PRO A 232 33.30 -13.97 -2.44
N THR A 233 34.06 -13.27 -1.59
CA THR A 233 33.75 -11.88 -1.23
C THR A 233 33.69 -10.97 -2.47
N THR A 234 32.74 -10.05 -2.47
CA THR A 234 32.64 -8.93 -3.41
C THR A 234 33.65 -7.81 -3.11
N GLN A 235 34.35 -7.90 -1.96
CA GLN A 235 35.19 -6.86 -1.34
C GLN A 235 34.39 -5.64 -0.83
N LEU A 236 33.06 -5.69 -0.85
CA LEU A 236 32.17 -4.64 -0.34
C LEU A 236 31.31 -5.17 0.81
N PRO A 237 31.41 -4.61 2.03
CA PRO A 237 30.62 -5.05 3.18
C PRO A 237 29.10 -4.99 2.93
N LYS A 238 28.62 -4.01 2.15
CA LYS A 238 27.22 -3.86 1.73
C LYS A 238 26.72 -5.09 0.97
N ASN A 239 27.40 -5.42 -0.13
CA ASN A 239 27.01 -6.49 -1.03
C ASN A 239 27.25 -7.87 -0.38
N ASP A 240 28.34 -8.03 0.38
CA ASP A 240 28.61 -9.25 1.14
C ASP A 240 27.51 -9.52 2.19
N ALA A 241 27.04 -8.49 2.91
CA ALA A 241 25.94 -8.61 3.88
C ALA A 241 24.62 -9.05 3.23
N TYR A 242 24.27 -8.45 2.07
CA TYR A 242 23.07 -8.83 1.34
C TYR A 242 23.16 -10.22 0.70
N LEU A 243 24.32 -10.61 0.17
CA LEU A 243 24.54 -11.96 -0.38
C LEU A 243 24.57 -13.03 0.72
N TRP A 244 25.09 -12.71 1.91
CA TRP A 244 24.99 -13.56 3.10
C TRP A 244 23.53 -13.80 3.47
N ALA A 245 22.76 -12.72 3.68
CA ALA A 245 21.36 -12.79 4.03
C ALA A 245 20.54 -13.53 2.96
N LYS A 246 20.80 -13.25 1.68
CA LYS A 246 20.20 -13.96 0.54
C LYS A 246 20.46 -15.47 0.65
N THR A 247 21.72 -15.88 0.87
CA THR A 247 22.11 -17.30 0.89
C THR A 247 21.48 -18.07 2.06
N LEU A 248 21.42 -17.44 3.24
CA LEU A 248 20.93 -18.09 4.47
C LEU A 248 19.41 -18.02 4.64
N TYR A 249 18.75 -16.93 4.20
CA TYR A 249 17.33 -16.70 4.45
C TYR A 249 16.47 -16.81 3.18
N LEU A 250 16.85 -16.12 2.10
CA LEU A 250 16.04 -16.07 0.89
C LEU A 250 16.16 -17.36 0.06
N ASP A 251 17.38 -17.84 -0.21
CA ASP A 251 17.62 -19.06 -0.98
C ASP A 251 17.16 -20.33 -0.24
N GLN A 252 16.99 -20.25 1.09
CA GLN A 252 16.40 -21.31 1.91
C GLN A 252 14.86 -21.22 2.01
N ASN A 253 14.22 -20.27 1.30
CA ASN A 253 12.78 -19.99 1.35
C ASN A 253 12.28 -19.75 2.80
N MET A 254 13.04 -19.04 3.64
CA MET A 254 12.61 -18.64 4.99
C MET A 254 11.95 -17.25 5.01
N CYS A 255 12.31 -16.38 4.06
CA CYS A 255 11.61 -15.11 3.85
C CYS A 255 10.26 -15.30 3.13
N SER A 256 9.46 -14.23 3.15
CA SER A 256 8.24 -14.10 2.34
C SER A 256 8.47 -14.51 0.88
N ASN A 257 7.57 -15.32 0.34
CA ASN A 257 7.52 -15.66 -1.08
C ASN A 257 6.78 -14.60 -1.95
N THR A 258 6.35 -13.50 -1.32
CA THR A 258 5.55 -12.44 -1.95
C THR A 258 6.13 -11.05 -1.68
N TYR A 259 6.56 -10.74 -0.46
CA TYR A 259 6.95 -9.38 -0.06
C TYR A 259 8.46 -9.15 0.03
N LEU A 260 8.90 -8.02 -0.51
CA LEU A 260 10.26 -7.44 -0.35
C LEU A 260 10.13 -6.02 0.21
N GLY A 261 11.06 -5.62 1.09
CA GLY A 261 11.12 -4.26 1.65
C GLY A 261 12.32 -3.49 1.12
N PHE A 262 12.12 -2.66 0.09
CA PHE A 262 13.16 -1.79 -0.44
C PHE A 262 13.19 -0.47 0.37
N PHE A 263 13.92 -0.49 1.48
CA PHE A 263 13.94 0.60 2.45
C PHE A 263 15.36 1.08 2.71
N LEU A 264 15.50 2.40 2.83
CA LEU A 264 16.77 3.08 3.05
C LEU A 264 17.48 2.53 4.30
N ASP A 265 18.72 2.09 4.12
CA ASP A 265 19.52 1.57 5.24
C ASP A 265 19.92 2.68 6.24
N PRO A 266 20.36 2.36 7.47
CA PRO A 266 20.70 3.35 8.49
C PRO A 266 21.99 4.17 8.24
N PHE A 267 22.43 4.38 6.99
CA PHE A 267 23.64 5.17 6.72
C PHE A 267 23.60 6.59 7.32
N ASP A 268 24.78 7.17 7.56
CA ASP A 268 24.91 8.53 8.08
C ASP A 268 24.72 9.57 6.95
N TRP A 269 23.81 10.53 7.12
CA TRP A 269 23.48 11.50 6.09
C TRP A 269 24.43 12.72 6.04
N ASP A 270 25.27 12.91 7.06
CA ASP A 270 26.33 13.91 7.04
C ASP A 270 27.45 13.49 7.99
N ALA A 271 28.28 12.55 7.52
CA ALA A 271 29.44 12.05 8.26
C ALA A 271 30.53 13.11 8.53
N ALA A 272 30.37 14.35 8.05
CA ALA A 272 31.22 15.48 8.45
C ALA A 272 30.72 16.17 9.73
N ALA A 273 29.46 15.94 10.13
CA ALA A 273 28.90 16.41 11.39
C ALA A 273 29.16 15.40 12.53
N PRO A 274 29.15 15.83 13.81
CA PRO A 274 29.39 14.93 14.93
C PRO A 274 28.23 13.94 15.18
N GLY A 275 28.50 12.65 14.94
CA GLY A 275 27.54 11.55 15.14
C GLY A 275 26.54 11.41 14.00
N PHE A 276 25.74 10.33 14.02
CA PHE A 276 24.81 10.00 12.93
C PHE A 276 23.72 11.06 12.74
N GLN A 277 23.64 11.62 11.54
CA GLN A 277 22.64 12.61 11.16
C GLN A 277 21.45 11.97 10.44
N TYR A 278 20.24 12.24 10.95
CA TYR A 278 18.98 11.90 10.31
C TYR A 278 18.02 13.11 10.35
N PRO A 279 18.22 14.13 9.50
CA PRO A 279 17.42 15.37 9.53
C PRO A 279 15.93 15.18 9.18
N ASP A 280 15.56 14.09 8.50
CA ASP A 280 14.18 13.82 8.06
C ASP A 280 13.80 12.34 8.32
N LEU A 281 13.79 11.94 9.61
CA LEU A 281 13.36 10.61 10.05
C LEU A 281 11.96 10.21 9.57
N PHE A 282 11.11 11.20 9.32
CA PHE A 282 9.76 11.01 8.80
C PHE A 282 9.78 10.41 7.40
N ASN A 283 10.55 10.98 6.47
CA ASN A 283 10.66 10.43 5.10
C ASN A 283 11.66 9.28 4.94
N CYS A 284 12.27 8.78 6.03
CA CYS A 284 13.14 7.59 6.00
C CYS A 284 12.40 6.26 5.79
N MET A 285 11.05 6.26 5.77
CA MET A 285 10.21 5.07 5.65
C MET A 285 10.28 4.07 6.83
N ILE A 286 10.96 4.39 7.94
CA ILE A 286 11.22 3.44 9.05
C ILE A 286 9.94 2.89 9.67
N THR A 287 8.87 3.69 9.76
CA THR A 287 7.58 3.23 10.32
C THR A 287 6.90 2.14 9.49
N ASN A 288 7.22 2.03 8.20
CA ASN A 288 6.67 0.99 7.32
C ASN A 288 7.21 -0.41 7.68
N HIS A 289 8.32 -0.48 8.44
CA HIS A 289 8.97 -1.75 8.77
C HIS A 289 8.05 -2.69 9.55
N ASP A 290 7.00 -2.17 10.22
CA ASP A 290 6.02 -2.96 10.96
C ASP A 290 5.36 -4.04 10.09
N PHE A 291 4.83 -3.66 8.93
CA PHE A 291 4.20 -4.60 8.01
C PHE A 291 5.19 -5.59 7.43
N TYR A 292 6.38 -5.13 7.02
CA TYR A 292 7.35 -5.98 6.32
C TYR A 292 8.08 -6.96 7.27
N VAL A 293 8.33 -6.59 8.53
CA VAL A 293 8.77 -7.52 9.59
C VAL A 293 7.64 -8.51 9.94
N GLY A 294 6.39 -8.04 9.98
CA GLY A 294 5.22 -8.89 10.15
C GLY A 294 5.03 -9.92 9.03
N LYS A 295 5.31 -9.54 7.78
CA LYS A 295 5.29 -10.41 6.59
C LYS A 295 6.56 -11.25 6.38
N GLN A 296 7.57 -11.11 7.25
CA GLN A 296 8.87 -11.79 7.13
C GLN A 296 9.58 -11.48 5.79
N ALA A 297 9.45 -10.25 5.30
CA ALA A 297 10.02 -9.81 4.02
C ALA A 297 11.56 -9.79 4.06
N PHE A 298 12.17 -9.89 2.88
CA PHE A 298 13.60 -9.61 2.72
C PHE A 298 13.82 -8.11 2.51
N PHE A 299 14.69 -7.49 3.31
CA PHE A 299 14.96 -6.05 3.28
C PHE A 299 16.25 -5.72 2.51
N LEU A 300 16.22 -4.68 1.68
CA LEU A 300 17.36 -4.28 0.84
C LEU A 300 17.38 -2.79 0.48
N ASP A 301 18.58 -2.29 0.20
CA ASP A 301 18.88 -0.93 -0.30
C ASP A 301 20.12 -1.04 -1.21
N LEU A 302 19.92 -0.92 -2.54
CA LEU A 302 20.94 -1.18 -3.55
C LEU A 302 20.78 -0.26 -4.76
N ASP A 303 21.87 0.33 -5.23
CA ASP A 303 21.91 1.15 -6.44
C ASP A 303 21.36 0.41 -7.68
N PRO A 304 20.40 0.98 -8.44
CA PRO A 304 19.87 0.36 -9.65
C PRO A 304 20.81 0.44 -10.86
N TRP A 305 21.96 1.12 -10.83
CA TRP A 305 22.79 1.36 -12.02
C TRP A 305 23.96 0.37 -12.20
N LEU A 306 24.32 0.07 -13.46
CA LEU A 306 25.44 -0.81 -13.81
C LEU A 306 26.74 -0.06 -14.11
N ASP A 307 26.66 1.21 -14.49
CA ASP A 307 27.80 1.96 -15.00
C ASP A 307 28.37 2.97 -13.99
N GLU A 308 27.79 3.11 -12.79
CA GLU A 308 28.31 3.93 -11.70
C GLU A 308 28.68 3.16 -10.43
N ILE A 309 29.41 3.85 -9.56
CA ILE A 309 29.79 3.39 -8.22
C ILE A 309 28.65 3.81 -7.27
N PRO A 310 28.12 2.92 -6.42
CA PRO A 310 27.07 3.27 -5.47
C PRO A 310 27.49 4.42 -4.57
N THR A 311 26.63 5.45 -4.46
CA THR A 311 26.95 6.73 -3.80
C THR A 311 27.30 6.63 -2.31
N ASP A 312 27.01 5.50 -1.67
CA ASP A 312 27.25 5.19 -0.27
C ASP A 312 28.41 4.17 -0.06
N THR A 313 29.20 3.89 -1.09
CA THR A 313 30.37 3.00 -1.03
C THR A 313 31.69 3.77 -1.24
N PRO A 314 32.86 3.20 -0.87
CA PRO A 314 34.15 3.84 -1.16
C PRO A 314 34.33 4.15 -2.65
N ASN A 315 34.84 5.34 -2.97
CA ASN A 315 35.06 5.77 -4.35
C ASN A 315 36.20 4.99 -5.02
N ASN A 316 35.86 3.84 -5.59
CA ASN A 316 36.78 2.94 -6.28
C ASN A 316 36.08 2.39 -7.55
N PRO A 317 36.64 2.59 -8.76
CA PRO A 317 36.05 2.09 -10.01
C PRO A 317 35.79 0.58 -10.05
N PHE A 318 36.49 -0.25 -9.26
CA PHE A 318 36.20 -1.68 -9.17
C PHE A 318 34.83 -2.02 -8.53
N ASN A 319 34.18 -1.04 -7.89
CA ASN A 319 32.85 -1.17 -7.27
C ASN A 319 31.70 -0.92 -8.26
N THR A 320 32.01 -0.47 -9.48
CA THR A 320 31.03 -0.09 -10.50
C THR A 320 30.03 -1.22 -10.77
N GLY A 321 28.74 -0.95 -10.64
CA GLY A 321 27.64 -1.89 -10.90
C GLY A 321 27.44 -3.02 -9.88
N LYS A 322 28.24 -3.11 -8.80
CA LYS A 322 28.16 -4.21 -7.81
C LYS A 322 26.80 -4.31 -7.12
N ASP A 323 26.19 -3.17 -6.81
CA ASP A 323 24.86 -3.13 -6.21
C ASP A 323 23.80 -3.67 -7.16
N LYS A 324 23.81 -3.25 -8.42
CA LYS A 324 22.87 -3.74 -9.44
C LYS A 324 23.07 -5.23 -9.73
N GLU A 325 24.31 -5.74 -9.78
CA GLU A 325 24.57 -7.20 -9.82
C GLU A 325 23.92 -7.93 -8.62
N THR A 326 24.05 -7.37 -7.42
CA THR A 326 23.49 -7.92 -6.18
C THR A 326 21.96 -7.88 -6.17
N LEU A 327 21.36 -6.77 -6.63
CA LEU A 327 19.92 -6.55 -6.72
C LEU A 327 19.28 -7.55 -7.69
N LEU A 328 19.88 -7.76 -8.86
CA LEU A 328 19.41 -8.76 -9.83
C LEU A 328 19.48 -10.18 -9.24
N ALA A 329 20.53 -10.51 -8.49
CA ALA A 329 20.65 -11.82 -7.83
C ALA A 329 19.58 -12.03 -6.75
N ILE A 330 19.23 -11.00 -5.98
CA ILE A 330 18.15 -11.07 -4.97
C ILE A 330 16.78 -11.20 -5.64
N LEU A 331 16.49 -10.41 -6.67
CA LEU A 331 15.21 -10.45 -7.38
C LEU A 331 14.98 -11.77 -8.12
N GLU A 332 16.03 -12.40 -8.66
CA GLU A 332 15.97 -13.75 -9.23
C GLU A 332 15.56 -14.77 -8.16
N SER A 333 16.23 -14.80 -7.00
CA SER A 333 15.86 -15.72 -5.90
C SER A 333 14.46 -15.45 -5.34
N ALA A 334 14.09 -14.18 -5.14
CA ALA A 334 12.75 -13.81 -4.71
C ALA A 334 11.69 -14.30 -5.72
N PHE A 335 11.93 -14.11 -7.01
CA PHE A 335 11.04 -14.61 -8.06
C PHE A 335 10.95 -16.14 -8.09
N GLN A 336 12.05 -16.86 -7.91
CA GLN A 336 12.05 -18.33 -7.85
C GLN A 336 11.28 -18.88 -6.64
N ASN A 337 11.26 -18.15 -5.52
CA ASN A 337 10.45 -18.50 -4.35
C ASN A 337 8.95 -18.25 -4.54
N THR A 338 8.51 -17.45 -5.52
CA THR A 338 7.07 -17.21 -5.76
C THR A 338 6.34 -18.50 -6.10
N LYS A 339 5.16 -18.72 -5.48
CA LYS A 339 4.40 -19.98 -5.60
C LYS A 339 3.03 -19.78 -6.24
N GLY A 340 2.48 -20.88 -6.77
CA GLY A 340 1.10 -20.93 -7.26
C GLY A 340 0.82 -20.02 -8.47
N SER A 341 -0.42 -19.54 -8.55
CA SER A 341 -0.92 -18.75 -9.69
C SER A 341 -0.62 -17.25 -9.60
N GLU A 342 0.01 -16.78 -8.51
CA GLU A 342 0.23 -15.34 -8.31
C GLU A 342 1.51 -14.84 -8.97
N ARG A 343 2.66 -15.49 -8.76
CA ARG A 343 3.98 -15.21 -9.38
C ARG A 343 4.30 -13.72 -9.66
N ILE A 344 3.91 -12.86 -8.71
CA ILE A 344 4.10 -11.40 -8.75
C ILE A 344 4.69 -10.97 -7.41
N LEU A 345 5.86 -10.33 -7.44
CA LEU A 345 6.50 -9.79 -6.24
C LEU A 345 5.82 -8.48 -5.82
N ARG A 346 5.71 -8.27 -4.50
CA ARG A 346 5.24 -7.03 -3.87
C ARG A 346 6.43 -6.31 -3.26
N VAL A 347 6.88 -5.23 -3.89
CA VAL A 347 8.02 -4.45 -3.39
C VAL A 347 7.48 -3.21 -2.66
N GLY A 348 7.71 -3.15 -1.35
CA GLY A 348 7.45 -1.96 -0.54
C GLY A 348 8.60 -0.97 -0.57
N GLY A 349 8.29 0.29 -0.33
CA GLY A 349 9.27 1.37 -0.40
C GLY A 349 9.68 1.71 -1.83
N PHE A 350 10.71 2.53 -1.97
CA PHE A 350 11.16 3.02 -3.25
C PHE A 350 12.67 3.29 -3.26
N VAL A 351 13.25 3.38 -4.46
CA VAL A 351 14.66 3.79 -4.59
C VAL A 351 14.84 5.18 -3.97
N PRO A 352 15.75 5.38 -3.01
CA PRO A 352 15.87 6.62 -2.25
C PRO A 352 16.62 7.70 -3.04
N TRP A 353 16.18 7.99 -4.27
CA TRP A 353 16.82 8.90 -5.23
C TRP A 353 17.10 10.31 -4.67
N ARG A 354 16.33 10.72 -3.65
CA ARG A 354 16.47 12.01 -2.94
C ARG A 354 17.71 12.04 -2.03
N LYS A 355 18.23 10.87 -1.65
CA LYS A 355 19.31 10.66 -0.67
C LYS A 355 20.53 9.92 -1.23
N LYS A 356 20.33 8.94 -2.12
CA LYS A 356 21.37 8.10 -2.74
C LYS A 356 21.06 7.83 -4.23
N TYR A 357 22.04 7.32 -4.97
CA TYR A 357 21.89 6.73 -6.33
C TYR A 357 21.32 7.66 -7.41
N SER A 358 21.45 8.98 -7.23
CA SER A 358 21.08 9.94 -8.27
C SER A 358 22.01 11.15 -8.25
N SER A 359 21.93 11.96 -9.31
CA SER A 359 22.67 13.22 -9.43
C SER A 359 22.14 14.37 -8.57
N HIS A 360 21.15 14.09 -7.72
CA HIS A 360 20.67 15.01 -6.70
C HIS A 360 21.11 14.55 -5.32
N SER A 361 21.72 15.45 -4.55
CA SER A 361 22.14 15.18 -3.18
C SER A 361 21.51 16.18 -2.22
N GLU A 362 20.58 15.72 -1.39
CA GLU A 362 20.20 16.40 -0.15
C GLU A 362 21.07 16.00 1.05
N VAL A 363 22.06 15.15 0.77
CA VAL A 363 22.96 14.52 1.72
C VAL A 363 24.35 15.12 1.47
N ASN A 364 25.14 15.32 2.51
CA ASN A 364 26.45 15.97 2.38
C ASN A 364 27.53 14.93 1.98
N THR A 365 27.34 14.23 0.86
CA THR A 365 28.23 13.15 0.40
C THR A 365 29.35 13.65 -0.52
N PRO A 366 30.52 12.99 -0.50
CA PRO A 366 31.59 13.26 -1.46
C PRO A 366 31.38 12.58 -2.83
N VAL A 367 30.36 11.73 -2.98
CA VAL A 367 30.01 11.02 -4.22
C VAL A 367 28.52 11.24 -4.51
N VAL A 368 28.24 11.66 -5.74
CA VAL A 368 26.91 11.95 -6.27
C VAL A 368 26.73 11.10 -7.53
N GLY A 369 25.53 10.54 -7.75
CA GLY A 369 25.26 9.68 -8.91
C GLY A 369 25.30 10.47 -10.22
N LYS A 370 25.33 9.76 -11.34
CA LYS A 370 25.29 10.35 -12.69
C LYS A 370 23.86 10.61 -13.14
N HIS A 371 22.94 9.70 -12.81
CA HIS A 371 21.58 9.69 -13.35
C HIS A 371 20.64 10.59 -12.56
N PRO A 372 19.80 11.43 -13.21
CA PRO A 372 18.82 12.26 -12.51
C PRO A 372 17.81 11.45 -11.69
N PRO A 373 17.25 12.02 -10.60
CA PRO A 373 16.20 11.42 -9.78
C PRO A 373 15.11 10.64 -10.52
N ALA A 374 14.51 11.27 -11.54
CA ALA A 374 13.43 10.64 -12.30
C ALA A 374 13.93 9.44 -13.10
N GLU A 375 15.16 9.48 -13.63
CA GLU A 375 15.77 8.39 -14.38
C GLU A 375 16.04 7.19 -13.47
N THR A 376 16.64 7.43 -12.29
CA THR A 376 16.85 6.41 -11.24
C THR A 376 15.52 5.76 -10.82
N ALA A 377 14.47 6.57 -10.62
CA ALA A 377 13.12 6.07 -10.30
C ALA A 377 12.53 5.19 -11.43
N HIS A 378 12.66 5.59 -12.69
CA HIS A 378 12.18 4.81 -13.84
C HIS A 378 12.96 3.50 -14.00
N GLU A 379 14.29 3.52 -13.90
CA GLU A 379 15.15 2.33 -13.97
C GLU A 379 14.77 1.34 -12.85
N PHE A 380 14.57 1.80 -11.61
CA PHE A 380 14.11 0.94 -10.52
C PHE A 380 12.79 0.23 -10.82
N ILE A 381 11.77 0.97 -11.30
CA ILE A 381 10.48 0.38 -11.71
C ILE A 381 10.70 -0.66 -12.84
N SER A 382 11.58 -0.36 -13.79
CA SER A 382 11.91 -1.25 -14.92
C SER A 382 12.55 -2.56 -14.47
N ILE A 383 13.51 -2.50 -13.54
CA ILE A 383 14.16 -3.67 -12.94
C ILE A 383 13.13 -4.53 -12.25
N VAL A 384 12.37 -3.97 -11.29
CA VAL A 384 11.39 -4.72 -10.49
C VAL A 384 10.34 -5.37 -11.40
N SER A 385 9.85 -4.64 -12.40
CA SER A 385 8.88 -5.16 -13.39
C SER A 385 9.44 -6.33 -14.20
N ALA A 386 10.74 -6.31 -14.53
CA ALA A 386 11.39 -7.42 -15.24
C ALA A 386 11.44 -8.73 -14.41
N PHE A 387 11.20 -8.69 -13.10
CA PHE A 387 11.06 -9.86 -12.22
C PHE A 387 9.60 -10.13 -11.80
N ASN A 388 8.63 -9.70 -12.63
CA ASN A 388 7.20 -9.73 -12.31
C ASN A 388 6.84 -8.94 -11.03
N GLY A 389 7.58 -7.89 -10.69
CA GLY A 389 7.29 -7.09 -9.50
C GLY A 389 6.31 -5.94 -9.74
N VAL A 390 5.47 -5.69 -8.74
CA VAL A 390 4.66 -4.46 -8.59
C VAL A 390 5.11 -3.73 -7.32
N ILE A 391 5.13 -2.40 -7.38
CA ILE A 391 5.68 -1.54 -6.34
C ILE A 391 4.54 -0.82 -5.58
N ASP A 392 4.67 -0.80 -4.27
CA ASP A 392 3.98 0.10 -3.33
C ASP A 392 4.98 1.20 -2.91
N ALA A 393 4.99 2.29 -3.68
CA ALA A 393 6.13 3.20 -3.81
C ALA A 393 6.20 4.27 -2.71
N ASP A 394 6.31 3.84 -1.45
CA ASP A 394 6.48 4.78 -0.33
C ASP A 394 7.75 5.61 -0.56
N ASP A 395 7.59 6.93 -0.69
CA ASP A 395 8.66 7.86 -1.09
C ASP A 395 8.34 9.28 -0.60
N SER A 396 9.37 10.11 -0.48
CA SER A 396 9.28 11.51 -0.09
C SER A 396 8.38 12.33 -1.03
N PRO A 397 7.52 13.23 -0.51
CA PRO A 397 7.40 13.68 0.87
C PRO A 397 6.33 12.92 1.70
N TYR A 398 5.93 11.73 1.26
CA TYR A 398 4.87 10.93 1.89
C TYR A 398 5.34 9.49 2.15
N GLY A 399 6.59 9.32 2.59
CA GLY A 399 7.21 8.00 2.78
C GLY A 399 6.83 7.31 4.09
N ALA A 400 6.20 8.01 5.03
CA ALA A 400 5.81 7.47 6.34
C ALA A 400 4.41 6.84 6.33
N LEU A 401 4.34 5.59 6.76
CA LEU A 401 3.11 4.94 7.21
C LEU A 401 3.43 4.16 8.46
N ALA A 402 2.61 4.26 9.49
CA ALA A 402 2.66 3.39 10.67
C ALA A 402 1.42 2.50 10.69
N ASN A 403 1.44 1.45 11.52
CA ASN A 403 0.28 0.61 11.81
C ASN A 403 -0.26 -0.24 10.64
N ALA A 404 0.45 -0.43 9.52
CA ALA A 404 -0.02 -1.38 8.48
C ALA A 404 -0.08 -2.82 9.01
N SER A 405 0.76 -3.17 9.99
CA SER A 405 0.68 -4.43 10.73
C SER A 405 -0.62 -4.58 11.54
N VAL A 406 -1.27 -3.48 11.95
CA VAL A 406 -2.63 -3.47 12.50
C VAL A 406 -3.66 -3.50 11.37
N TYR A 407 -3.49 -2.63 10.38
CA TYR A 407 -4.48 -2.42 9.32
C TYR A 407 -4.70 -3.64 8.45
N GLN A 408 -3.69 -4.49 8.21
CA GLN A 408 -3.83 -5.75 7.45
C GLN A 408 -4.97 -6.66 7.93
N HIS A 409 -5.38 -6.52 9.20
CA HIS A 409 -6.45 -7.29 9.84
C HIS A 409 -7.85 -6.67 9.64
N ALA A 410 -7.95 -5.45 9.11
CA ALA A 410 -9.23 -4.80 8.87
C ALA A 410 -9.97 -5.52 7.73
N PRO A 411 -11.24 -5.92 7.93
CA PRO A 411 -11.94 -6.77 6.98
C PRO A 411 -12.29 -6.03 5.69
N LEU A 412 -11.76 -6.52 4.57
CA LEU A 412 -12.22 -6.13 3.24
C LEU A 412 -13.34 -7.06 2.77
N LYS A 413 -14.41 -6.47 2.23
CA LYS A 413 -15.49 -7.20 1.56
C LYS A 413 -14.95 -8.00 0.37
N GLN A 414 -15.61 -9.10 0.03
CA GLN A 414 -15.30 -9.87 -1.20
C GLN A 414 -15.52 -9.03 -2.46
N ARG A 415 -16.49 -8.12 -2.41
CA ARG A 415 -16.79 -7.17 -3.48
C ARG A 415 -17.29 -5.84 -2.91
N TYR A 416 -16.80 -4.77 -3.52
CA TYR A 416 -17.29 -3.41 -3.42
C TYR A 416 -17.99 -3.05 -4.73
N PHE A 417 -18.74 -1.95 -4.76
CA PHE A 417 -19.48 -1.52 -5.95
C PHE A 417 -19.21 -0.06 -6.28
N GLN A 418 -19.05 0.24 -7.57
CA GLN A 418 -18.93 1.60 -8.06
C GLN A 418 -20.28 2.33 -8.01
N ASN A 419 -20.29 3.64 -8.25
CA ASN A 419 -21.52 4.36 -8.52
C ASN A 419 -22.18 3.80 -9.80
N PRO A 420 -23.53 3.81 -9.90
CA PRO A 420 -24.23 3.32 -11.08
C PRO A 420 -23.77 4.02 -12.36
N ILE A 421 -23.82 3.30 -13.48
CA ILE A 421 -23.53 3.85 -14.81
C ILE A 421 -24.46 5.06 -15.08
N PRO A 422 -23.92 6.25 -15.40
CA PRO A 422 -24.74 7.44 -15.66
C PRO A 422 -25.63 7.31 -16.90
N ALA A 423 -26.70 8.11 -16.95
CA ALA A 423 -27.57 8.18 -18.11
C ALA A 423 -26.82 8.61 -19.40
N GLN A 424 -27.28 8.12 -20.56
CA GLN A 424 -26.73 8.48 -21.87
C GLN A 424 -26.72 10.01 -22.06
N ARG A 425 -25.65 10.52 -22.69
CA ARG A 425 -25.52 11.92 -23.11
C ARG A 425 -25.37 12.02 -24.63
N PRO A 426 -25.85 13.09 -25.28
CA PRO A 426 -25.59 13.33 -26.70
C PRO A 426 -24.13 13.79 -26.94
N LEU A 427 -23.54 13.34 -28.04
CA LEU A 427 -22.21 13.76 -28.46
C LEU A 427 -22.25 15.10 -29.22
N GLU A 428 -21.89 16.18 -28.51
CA GLU A 428 -21.90 17.56 -28.98
C GLU A 428 -20.51 18.09 -29.38
N ASN A 429 -20.47 19.32 -29.90
CA ASN A 429 -19.23 20.08 -30.14
C ASN A 429 -18.86 20.88 -28.89
N LYS A 430 -18.17 20.22 -27.96
CA LYS A 430 -17.74 20.72 -26.64
C LYS A 430 -16.29 20.31 -26.36
N ASN A 431 -15.66 20.98 -25.40
CA ASN A 431 -14.42 20.51 -24.79
C ASN A 431 -14.77 19.69 -23.54
N TYR A 432 -14.76 18.37 -23.69
CA TYR A 432 -15.05 17.42 -22.61
C TYR A 432 -13.83 17.24 -21.72
N LEU A 433 -14.02 17.38 -20.42
CA LEU A 433 -12.97 17.34 -19.41
C LEU A 433 -13.18 16.16 -18.46
N LEU A 434 -12.10 15.45 -18.15
CA LEU A 434 -12.00 14.52 -17.03
C LEU A 434 -10.93 15.05 -16.06
N PHE A 435 -11.34 15.36 -14.84
CA PHE A 435 -10.42 15.74 -13.76
C PHE A 435 -10.11 14.52 -12.90
N VAL A 436 -8.82 14.16 -12.86
CA VAL A 436 -8.29 13.03 -12.10
C VAL A 436 -7.49 13.57 -10.92
N ILE A 437 -7.94 13.32 -9.69
CA ILE A 437 -7.05 13.40 -8.52
C ILE A 437 -6.30 12.08 -8.47
N GLY A 438 -4.98 12.13 -8.64
CA GLY A 438 -4.19 10.93 -8.50
C GLY A 438 -2.73 11.02 -8.95
N ASP A 439 -1.90 10.44 -8.10
CA ASP A 439 -0.90 9.47 -8.55
C ASP A 439 -0.67 8.46 -7.41
N PHE A 440 -1.74 7.89 -6.86
CA PHE A 440 -1.69 7.04 -5.65
C PHE A 440 -0.99 5.71 -5.94
N ARG A 441 0.34 5.80 -5.98
CA ARG A 441 1.34 4.74 -6.17
C ARG A 441 1.77 4.08 -4.87
N SER A 442 1.40 4.67 -3.74
CA SER A 442 1.82 4.19 -2.43
C SER A 442 0.77 4.29 -1.34
N SER A 443 0.82 3.30 -0.44
CA SER A 443 -0.01 3.19 0.74
C SER A 443 0.26 4.34 1.69
N ALA A 444 1.53 4.75 1.88
CA ALA A 444 1.88 5.88 2.73
C ALA A 444 1.33 7.22 2.22
N MET A 445 1.33 7.45 0.90
CA MET A 445 0.73 8.67 0.35
C MET A 445 -0.79 8.68 0.50
N LEU A 446 -1.47 7.55 0.24
CA LEU A 446 -2.91 7.43 0.45
C LEU A 446 -3.28 7.64 1.93
N TYR A 447 -2.51 7.03 2.84
CA TYR A 447 -2.64 7.13 4.29
C TYR A 447 -2.56 8.57 4.80
N GLN A 448 -1.55 9.32 4.35
CA GLN A 448 -1.31 10.68 4.80
C GLN A 448 -2.26 11.72 4.19
N THR A 449 -2.58 11.63 2.88
CA THR A 449 -3.22 12.75 2.17
C THR A 449 -4.76 12.67 2.15
N LEU A 450 -5.34 11.47 2.19
CA LEU A 450 -6.79 11.31 2.17
C LEU A 450 -7.54 11.92 3.37
N PRO A 451 -7.04 11.92 4.62
CA PRO A 451 -7.70 12.60 5.74
C PRO A 451 -8.04 14.07 5.47
N ILE A 452 -7.28 14.74 4.59
CA ILE A 452 -7.55 16.12 4.17
C ILE A 452 -8.40 16.18 2.90
N GLN A 453 -8.08 15.38 1.87
CA GLN A 453 -8.76 15.45 0.57
C GLN A 453 -10.19 14.89 0.61
N TRP A 454 -10.44 13.87 1.43
CA TRP A 454 -11.72 13.18 1.50
C TRP A 454 -12.71 13.84 2.47
N GLU A 455 -12.21 14.60 3.45
CA GLU A 455 -13.02 15.40 4.36
C GLU A 455 -13.19 16.87 3.86
N ASP A 456 -12.70 17.20 2.65
CA ASP A 456 -12.91 18.50 1.99
C ASP A 456 -14.41 18.75 1.76
N GLN A 457 -14.92 19.89 2.25
CA GLN A 457 -16.34 20.26 2.22
C GLN A 457 -16.89 20.46 0.80
N ALA A 458 -16.04 20.65 -0.20
CA ALA A 458 -16.42 20.74 -1.61
C ALA A 458 -16.46 19.37 -2.32
N ARG A 459 -16.10 18.26 -1.65
CA ARG A 459 -16.25 16.91 -2.21
C ARG A 459 -17.73 16.65 -2.54
N GLY A 460 -17.96 16.09 -3.72
CA GLY A 460 -19.30 15.80 -4.22
C GLY A 460 -20.01 16.94 -4.96
N LEU A 461 -19.46 18.16 -5.00
CA LEU A 461 -20.04 19.27 -5.78
C LEU A 461 -19.85 19.11 -7.30
N ILE A 462 -18.78 18.45 -7.72
CA ILE A 462 -18.45 18.10 -9.10
C ILE A 462 -18.03 16.64 -9.17
N PRO A 463 -18.16 15.95 -10.32
CA PRO A 463 -17.58 14.63 -10.49
C PRO A 463 -16.06 14.69 -10.39
N ILE A 464 -15.49 13.83 -9.54
CA ILE A 464 -14.05 13.67 -9.32
C ILE A 464 -13.68 12.21 -9.60
N THR A 465 -12.62 12.03 -10.39
CA THR A 465 -12.01 10.71 -10.62
C THR A 465 -10.86 10.53 -9.65
N TRP A 466 -11.00 9.60 -8.71
CA TRP A 466 -9.98 9.19 -7.76
C TRP A 466 -9.20 8.02 -8.36
N SER A 467 -7.94 8.26 -8.70
CA SER A 467 -7.05 7.31 -9.38
C SER A 467 -6.18 6.56 -8.36
N ILE A 468 -6.70 5.45 -7.83
CA ILE A 468 -6.13 4.69 -6.72
C ILE A 468 -5.72 3.29 -7.20
N SER A 469 -4.46 2.91 -6.98
CA SER A 469 -3.96 1.55 -7.18
C SER A 469 -4.68 0.58 -6.22
N PRO A 470 -5.40 -0.46 -6.70
CA PRO A 470 -6.11 -1.39 -5.82
C PRO A 470 -5.16 -2.32 -5.03
N LEU A 471 -3.89 -2.46 -5.44
CA LEU A 471 -2.86 -3.16 -4.67
C LEU A 471 -2.68 -2.58 -3.26
N LEU A 472 -2.83 -1.27 -3.09
CA LEU A 472 -2.63 -0.60 -1.79
C LEU A 472 -3.58 -1.13 -0.71
N SER A 473 -4.68 -1.77 -1.10
CA SER A 473 -5.62 -2.44 -0.19
C SER A 473 -5.00 -3.61 0.59
N GLU A 474 -3.82 -4.13 0.20
CA GLU A 474 -3.07 -5.12 0.97
C GLU A 474 -2.47 -4.54 2.27
N ARG A 475 -2.16 -3.23 2.31
CA ARG A 475 -1.56 -2.53 3.47
C ARG A 475 -2.47 -1.53 4.15
N VAL A 476 -3.36 -0.88 3.39
CA VAL A 476 -4.36 0.09 3.91
C VAL A 476 -5.80 -0.31 3.59
N PRO A 477 -6.24 -1.56 3.86
CA PRO A 477 -7.59 -2.04 3.55
C PRO A 477 -8.70 -1.18 4.18
N HIS A 478 -8.47 -0.68 5.40
CA HIS A 478 -9.40 0.19 6.11
C HIS A 478 -9.75 1.48 5.34
N ILE A 479 -8.81 2.02 4.56
CA ILE A 479 -9.06 3.18 3.70
C ILE A 479 -10.03 2.82 2.58
N PHE A 480 -9.87 1.64 1.96
CA PHE A 480 -10.78 1.20 0.90
C PHE A 480 -12.20 0.99 1.42
N ASP A 481 -12.39 0.37 2.59
CA ASP A 481 -13.76 0.26 3.15
C ASP A 481 -14.35 1.63 3.49
N TYR A 482 -13.55 2.56 4.04
CA TYR A 482 -13.97 3.93 4.31
C TYR A 482 -14.37 4.69 3.04
N LEU A 483 -13.55 4.62 1.99
CA LEU A 483 -13.80 5.22 0.68
C LEU A 483 -15.13 4.75 0.08
N TYR A 484 -15.35 3.43 0.01
CA TYR A 484 -16.55 2.89 -0.63
C TYR A 484 -17.81 3.01 0.24
N SER A 485 -17.69 3.13 1.56
CA SER A 485 -18.82 3.38 2.46
C SER A 485 -19.24 4.86 2.55
N THR A 486 -18.35 5.80 2.19
CA THR A 486 -18.58 7.25 2.33
C THR A 486 -18.46 8.06 1.03
N LYS A 487 -18.32 7.39 -0.11
CA LYS A 487 -18.35 8.01 -1.45
C LYS A 487 -19.67 8.74 -1.71
N THR A 488 -19.60 9.90 -2.36
CA THR A 488 -20.77 10.59 -2.91
C THR A 488 -21.13 10.03 -4.30
N PRO A 489 -22.31 10.37 -4.86
CA PRO A 489 -22.63 10.08 -6.27
C PRO A 489 -21.66 10.68 -7.30
N ASN A 490 -20.78 11.59 -6.87
CA ASN A 490 -19.79 12.28 -7.69
C ASN A 490 -18.34 11.79 -7.44
N ASP A 491 -18.12 10.86 -6.52
CA ASP A 491 -16.81 10.23 -6.31
C ASP A 491 -16.71 8.94 -7.13
N TYR A 492 -15.86 8.92 -8.16
CA TYR A 492 -15.64 7.76 -9.01
C TYR A 492 -14.22 7.22 -8.82
N PHE A 493 -14.09 5.91 -8.62
CA PHE A 493 -12.79 5.25 -8.49
C PHE A 493 -12.35 4.65 -9.82
N THR A 494 -11.08 4.86 -10.15
CA THR A 494 -10.38 4.26 -11.29
C THR A 494 -9.01 3.78 -10.82
N ALA A 495 -8.44 2.82 -11.53
CA ALA A 495 -7.07 2.43 -11.29
C ALA A 495 -6.10 3.48 -11.87
N GLY A 496 -5.05 3.79 -11.14
CA GLY A 496 -3.96 4.66 -11.60
C GLY A 496 -2.77 3.88 -12.13
N ASN A 497 -1.82 4.60 -12.76
CA ASN A 497 -0.59 4.01 -13.29
C ASN A 497 -0.92 2.85 -14.25
N THR A 498 -0.18 1.75 -14.13
CA THR A 498 -0.31 0.55 -14.95
C THR A 498 -1.32 -0.45 -14.40
N GLY A 499 -2.37 0.03 -13.76
CA GLY A 499 -3.54 -0.73 -13.34
C GLY A 499 -3.48 -1.21 -11.90
N PRO A 500 -3.23 -2.51 -11.63
CA PRO A 500 -3.26 -3.04 -10.26
C PRO A 500 -2.26 -2.37 -9.31
N GLY A 501 -1.09 -1.96 -9.80
CA GLY A 501 0.00 -1.33 -9.02
C GLY A 501 1.04 -0.67 -9.92
N LEU A 502 2.05 -0.02 -9.32
CA LEU A 502 3.12 0.63 -10.07
C LEU A 502 4.07 -0.42 -10.66
N CYS A 503 4.11 -0.52 -11.98
CA CYS A 503 5.04 -1.36 -12.73
C CYS A 503 5.16 -0.86 -14.18
N TYR A 504 5.89 -1.57 -15.03
CA TYR A 504 5.90 -1.39 -16.47
C TYR A 504 5.54 -2.70 -17.16
N PRO A 505 4.29 -2.89 -17.66
CA PRO A 505 3.83 -4.17 -18.18
C PRO A 505 4.58 -4.61 -19.44
N ASN A 506 5.18 -3.70 -20.20
CA ASN A 506 6.10 -4.06 -21.30
C ASN A 506 7.37 -4.79 -20.82
N ARG A 507 7.75 -4.70 -19.53
CA ARG A 507 8.88 -5.44 -18.95
C ARG A 507 8.53 -6.85 -18.47
N TYR A 508 7.25 -7.22 -18.54
CA TYR A 508 6.77 -8.58 -18.30
C TYR A 508 6.86 -9.46 -19.56
N ILE A 509 7.17 -8.87 -20.71
CA ILE A 509 7.23 -9.52 -22.02
C ILE A 509 8.71 -9.67 -22.45
N PRO A 510 9.13 -10.84 -22.96
CA PRO A 510 10.46 -11.01 -23.54
C PRO A 510 10.66 -10.16 -24.82
N ASN A 511 11.84 -9.61 -25.09
CA ASN A 511 13.08 -9.72 -24.32
C ASN A 511 13.11 -8.71 -23.15
N ARG A 512 13.26 -9.19 -21.91
CA ARG A 512 13.22 -8.36 -20.71
C ARG A 512 14.60 -7.74 -20.46
N LYS A 513 14.68 -6.40 -20.36
CA LYS A 513 15.96 -5.66 -20.21
C LYS A 513 16.85 -6.15 -19.06
N HIS A 514 16.25 -6.61 -17.95
CA HIS A 514 16.96 -6.91 -16.70
C HIS A 514 16.90 -8.38 -16.26
N SER A 515 16.18 -9.26 -16.96
CA SER A 515 16.03 -10.66 -16.54
C SER A 515 15.95 -11.60 -17.72
N ARG A 516 16.14 -12.90 -17.48
CA ARG A 516 16.01 -13.96 -18.50
C ARG A 516 14.68 -14.71 -18.39
N LEU A 517 13.72 -14.14 -17.67
CA LEU A 517 12.42 -14.77 -17.42
C LEU A 517 11.58 -14.80 -18.70
N GLY A 518 10.73 -15.83 -18.81
CA GLY A 518 9.77 -15.98 -19.89
C GLY A 518 8.65 -14.94 -19.86
N ASP A 519 7.57 -15.20 -20.58
CA ASP A 519 6.42 -14.29 -20.55
C ASP A 519 5.69 -14.30 -19.21
N GLY A 520 5.37 -13.12 -18.69
CA GLY A 520 4.68 -12.94 -17.42
C GLY A 520 3.46 -12.03 -17.50
N LEU A 521 3.06 -11.59 -18.70
CA LEU A 521 1.93 -10.66 -18.87
C LEU A 521 0.64 -11.20 -18.24
N ALA A 522 0.40 -12.51 -18.38
CA ALA A 522 -0.76 -13.20 -17.83
C ALA A 522 -0.88 -13.13 -16.29
N TYR A 523 0.24 -13.02 -15.55
CA TYR A 523 0.20 -12.86 -14.09
C TYR A 523 -0.25 -11.45 -13.69
N TRP A 524 0.21 -10.42 -14.42
CA TRP A 524 -0.25 -9.04 -14.26
C TRP A 524 -1.72 -8.89 -14.68
N GLU A 525 -2.14 -9.51 -15.79
CA GLU A 525 -3.55 -9.57 -16.21
C GLU A 525 -4.44 -10.20 -15.15
N LYS A 526 -4.01 -11.32 -14.53
CA LYS A 526 -4.75 -11.96 -13.44
C LYS A 526 -4.87 -11.01 -12.24
N LEU A 527 -3.77 -10.43 -11.78
CA LEU A 527 -3.78 -9.47 -10.66
C LEU A 527 -4.68 -8.26 -10.94
N ALA A 528 -4.65 -7.74 -12.17
CA ALA A 528 -5.53 -6.66 -12.62
C ALA A 528 -7.01 -7.09 -12.55
N ARG A 529 -7.40 -8.20 -13.19
CA ARG A 529 -8.80 -8.68 -13.17
C ARG A 529 -9.32 -8.93 -11.75
N ASP A 530 -8.55 -9.63 -10.92
CA ASP A 530 -8.98 -10.03 -9.58
C ASP A 530 -9.20 -8.80 -8.68
N SER A 531 -8.27 -7.85 -8.72
CA SER A 531 -8.37 -6.60 -7.95
C SER A 531 -9.45 -5.65 -8.49
N TYR A 532 -9.59 -5.52 -9.81
CA TYR A 532 -10.63 -4.68 -10.42
C TYR A 532 -12.03 -5.23 -10.15
N ARG A 533 -12.21 -6.56 -10.19
CA ARG A 533 -13.47 -7.20 -9.82
C ARG A 533 -13.83 -6.94 -8.35
N ARG A 534 -12.86 -7.04 -7.44
CA ARG A 534 -13.08 -6.76 -6.01
C ARG A 534 -13.57 -5.34 -5.77
N PHE A 535 -13.03 -4.36 -6.51
CA PHE A 535 -13.31 -2.94 -6.32
C PHE A 535 -14.28 -2.34 -7.35
N ASP A 536 -14.85 -3.16 -8.24
CA ASP A 536 -15.75 -2.75 -9.33
C ASP A 536 -15.16 -1.64 -10.20
N LEU A 537 -13.86 -1.75 -10.48
CA LEU A 537 -13.09 -0.86 -11.36
C LEU A 537 -13.21 -1.35 -12.80
N GLN A 538 -13.35 -0.42 -13.75
CA GLN A 538 -13.56 -0.73 -15.17
C GLN A 538 -12.79 0.20 -16.12
N ILE A 539 -11.99 1.10 -15.56
CA ILE A 539 -11.28 2.18 -16.25
C ILE A 539 -9.90 2.30 -15.61
N THR A 540 -8.86 2.45 -16.45
CA THR A 540 -7.51 2.79 -16.01
C THR A 540 -7.15 4.18 -16.51
N VAL A 541 -6.49 4.98 -15.68
CA VAL A 541 -5.94 6.28 -16.07
C VAL A 541 -4.46 6.37 -15.76
N ALA A 542 -3.75 7.19 -16.54
CA ALA A 542 -2.30 7.33 -16.48
C ALA A 542 -1.51 6.02 -16.74
N ALA A 543 -2.03 5.16 -17.63
CA ALA A 543 -1.33 3.97 -18.10
C ALA A 543 0.01 4.33 -18.75
N ASP A 544 1.10 3.87 -18.14
CA ASP A 544 2.47 4.18 -18.54
C ASP A 544 3.23 2.92 -19.01
N LEU A 545 4.36 3.12 -19.67
CA LEU A 545 5.32 2.08 -20.03
C LEU A 545 6.73 2.59 -19.77
N ASP A 546 7.71 1.71 -19.75
CA ASP A 546 9.08 2.11 -19.47
C ASP A 546 9.60 3.20 -20.45
N ARG A 547 10.59 3.96 -19.98
CA ARG A 547 11.12 5.17 -20.60
C ARG A 547 12.46 4.89 -21.28
N GLU A 548 12.47 4.04 -22.31
CA GLU A 548 13.72 3.71 -23.03
C GLU A 548 14.32 4.90 -23.80
N LEU A 549 13.50 5.90 -24.18
CA LEU A 549 13.99 7.15 -24.75
C LEU A 549 13.29 8.34 -24.09
N PHE A 550 14.08 9.13 -23.37
CA PHE A 550 13.78 10.54 -23.06
C PHE A 550 15.06 11.34 -22.75
N GLY A 551 16.18 10.92 -23.33
CA GLY A 551 17.29 11.83 -23.58
C GLY A 551 16.85 12.76 -24.70
N GLN A 552 16.54 14.01 -24.36
CA GLN A 552 16.09 15.10 -25.26
C GLN A 552 14.61 15.09 -25.72
N THR A 553 13.72 15.71 -24.94
CA THR A 553 12.88 16.81 -25.49
C THR A 553 12.22 17.67 -24.42
N LEU A 554 12.81 18.85 -24.16
CA LEU A 554 12.08 20.10 -23.89
C LEU A 554 12.78 21.34 -24.51
N VAL A 555 13.68 21.14 -25.50
CA VAL A 555 14.48 22.24 -26.09
C VAL A 555 14.34 22.36 -27.62
N SER A 556 14.06 21.30 -28.38
CA SER A 556 14.22 21.29 -29.85
C SER A 556 13.05 20.81 -30.71
N GLY A 557 11.96 20.28 -30.12
CA GLY A 557 10.71 20.02 -30.85
C GLY A 557 10.76 18.97 -31.99
N GLN A 558 11.72 18.05 -32.00
CA GLN A 558 11.72 16.90 -32.91
C GLN A 558 11.20 15.62 -32.23
N PRO A 559 10.49 14.73 -32.95
CA PRO A 559 9.94 13.49 -32.41
C PRO A 559 11.00 12.37 -32.29
N ASP A 560 10.80 11.48 -31.31
CA ASP A 560 11.59 10.25 -31.13
C ASP A 560 11.52 9.32 -32.35
N VAL A 561 12.66 8.71 -32.69
CA VAL A 561 12.81 7.85 -33.87
C VAL A 561 12.18 6.45 -33.67
N ASN A 562 11.96 6.02 -32.42
CA ASN A 562 11.20 4.82 -32.06
C ASN A 562 10.50 5.02 -30.69
N PRO A 563 9.26 5.53 -30.63
CA PRO A 563 8.58 5.75 -29.36
C PRO A 563 8.13 4.42 -28.74
N VAL A 564 8.36 4.26 -27.43
CA VAL A 564 7.72 3.18 -26.65
C VAL A 564 6.20 3.40 -26.68
N LEU A 565 5.45 2.45 -27.24
CA LEU A 565 4.00 2.49 -27.37
C LEU A 565 3.32 1.25 -26.76
N PHE A 566 2.04 1.37 -26.44
CA PHE A 566 1.17 0.21 -26.23
C PHE A 566 0.89 -0.43 -27.59
N ASP A 567 1.65 -1.48 -27.93
CA ASP A 567 1.38 -2.31 -29.10
C ASP A 567 0.03 -3.04 -28.99
N GLU A 568 -0.40 -3.73 -30.05
CA GLU A 568 -1.69 -4.44 -30.08
C GLU A 568 -1.82 -5.45 -28.93
N ARG A 569 -0.73 -6.10 -28.52
CA ARG A 569 -0.71 -7.13 -27.49
C ARG A 569 -0.88 -6.53 -26.09
N LEU A 570 -0.04 -5.56 -25.74
CA LEU A 570 -0.11 -4.82 -24.48
C LEU A 570 -1.44 -4.07 -24.36
N GLN A 571 -1.91 -3.46 -25.45
CA GLN A 571 -3.20 -2.79 -25.48
C GLN A 571 -4.35 -3.79 -25.25
N SER A 572 -4.26 -4.99 -25.81
CA SER A 572 -5.30 -6.01 -25.68
C SER A 572 -5.48 -6.55 -24.27
N ALA A 573 -4.41 -6.59 -23.48
CA ALA A 573 -4.47 -7.05 -22.09
C ALA A 573 -5.41 -6.18 -21.22
N PHE A 574 -5.48 -4.87 -21.48
CA PHE A 574 -6.42 -3.97 -20.79
C PHE A 574 -7.89 -4.26 -21.10
N PHE A 575 -8.23 -4.90 -22.22
CA PHE A 575 -9.63 -5.16 -22.57
C PHE A 575 -10.32 -6.12 -21.58
N LEU A 576 -9.53 -6.92 -20.84
CA LEU A 576 -10.02 -7.89 -19.86
C LEU A 576 -10.46 -7.27 -18.52
N PHE A 577 -10.04 -6.04 -18.22
CA PHE A 577 -10.28 -5.40 -16.91
C PHE A 577 -10.58 -3.89 -16.98
N SER A 578 -10.26 -3.21 -18.09
CA SER A 578 -10.58 -1.79 -18.34
C SER A 578 -11.51 -1.57 -19.56
N PRO A 579 -12.64 -2.28 -19.67
CA PRO A 579 -13.51 -2.22 -20.86
C PRO A 579 -14.14 -0.84 -21.10
N HIS A 580 -14.32 -0.04 -20.04
CA HIS A 580 -14.94 1.26 -20.18
C HIS A 580 -14.00 2.30 -20.77
N GLY A 581 -12.67 2.18 -20.56
CA GLY A 581 -11.68 2.99 -21.25
C GLY A 581 -10.31 3.02 -20.56
N VAL A 582 -9.30 3.49 -21.29
CA VAL A 582 -7.94 3.69 -20.79
C VAL A 582 -7.43 5.07 -21.18
N SER A 583 -6.87 5.83 -20.21
CA SER A 583 -5.98 6.95 -20.54
C SER A 583 -4.52 6.58 -20.34
N SER A 584 -3.65 6.98 -21.28
CA SER A 584 -2.23 6.61 -21.29
C SER A 584 -1.30 7.82 -21.34
N LEU A 585 -0.07 7.66 -20.83
CA LEU A 585 1.00 8.66 -20.98
C LEU A 585 1.75 8.49 -22.32
N LYS A 586 1.78 7.26 -22.83
CA LYS A 586 2.44 6.85 -24.08
C LYS A 586 1.46 6.76 -25.27
N PRO A 587 1.95 6.80 -26.53
CA PRO A 587 1.18 6.40 -27.70
C PRO A 587 0.67 4.95 -27.60
N PHE A 588 -0.33 4.60 -28.41
CA PHE A 588 -0.96 3.28 -28.46
C PHE A 588 -1.32 2.90 -29.90
N TYR A 589 -1.53 1.61 -30.14
CA TYR A 589 -1.76 1.04 -31.46
C TYR A 589 -3.07 1.51 -32.13
N THR A 590 -4.20 1.48 -31.42
CA THR A 590 -5.49 1.98 -31.95
C THR A 590 -6.28 2.80 -30.92
N PRO A 591 -6.97 3.89 -31.30
CA PRO A 591 -7.84 4.65 -30.39
C PRO A 591 -9.10 3.88 -29.96
N LEU A 592 -9.47 2.79 -30.65
CA LEU A 592 -10.65 1.99 -30.33
C LEU A 592 -10.36 0.48 -30.45
N GLY A 593 -9.80 -0.09 -29.39
CA GLY A 593 -9.42 -1.50 -29.31
C GLY A 593 -10.62 -2.44 -29.38
N ARG A 594 -10.52 -3.53 -30.18
CA ARG A 594 -11.64 -4.45 -30.51
C ARG A 594 -12.93 -3.75 -30.98
N GLN A 595 -12.85 -2.51 -31.50
CA GLN A 595 -14.02 -1.67 -31.81
C GLN A 595 -14.95 -1.40 -30.60
N ILE A 596 -14.39 -1.46 -29.37
CA ILE A 596 -15.13 -1.27 -28.11
C ILE A 596 -14.33 -0.42 -27.11
N VAL A 597 -13.07 -0.74 -26.81
CA VAL A 597 -12.36 -0.11 -25.69
C VAL A 597 -11.66 1.18 -26.14
N PRO A 598 -12.11 2.37 -25.71
CA PRO A 598 -11.51 3.63 -26.12
C PRO A 598 -10.18 3.88 -25.40
N PHE A 599 -9.18 4.32 -26.15
CA PHE A 599 -7.88 4.75 -25.65
C PHE A 599 -7.63 6.23 -25.97
N LEU A 600 -7.15 6.99 -25.00
CA LEU A 600 -6.83 8.41 -25.15
C LEU A 600 -5.51 8.74 -24.45
N ARG A 601 -4.67 9.57 -25.09
CA ARG A 601 -3.46 10.06 -24.43
C ARG A 601 -3.81 11.17 -23.45
N GLU A 602 -3.28 11.12 -22.23
CA GLU A 602 -3.46 12.16 -21.22
C GLU A 602 -3.01 13.53 -21.78
N THR A 603 -3.79 14.58 -21.52
CA THR A 603 -3.55 15.91 -22.11
C THR A 603 -2.48 16.67 -21.33
N ALA A 604 -2.58 16.70 -20.00
CA ALA A 604 -1.54 17.24 -19.15
C ALA A 604 -1.58 16.65 -17.73
N ASN A 605 -0.38 16.47 -17.18
CA ASN A 605 -0.13 16.05 -15.81
C ASN A 605 0.40 17.22 -14.98
N PHE A 606 -0.35 17.65 -13.98
CA PHE A 606 0.05 18.70 -13.05
C PHE A 606 0.67 18.08 -11.78
N MET A 607 1.94 17.68 -11.91
CA MET A 607 2.71 17.03 -10.82
C MET A 607 3.03 17.94 -9.63
N GLN A 608 3.13 19.26 -9.87
CA GLN A 608 3.42 20.24 -8.83
C GLN A 608 2.12 20.71 -8.18
N ARG A 609 1.95 20.40 -6.89
CA ARG A 609 0.76 20.78 -6.13
C ARG A 609 0.57 22.30 -6.00
N ALA A 610 1.66 23.06 -5.91
CA ALA A 610 1.64 24.51 -5.77
C ALA A 610 1.71 25.27 -7.13
N LEU A 611 1.40 24.59 -8.25
CA LEU A 611 1.44 25.24 -9.56
C LEU A 611 0.39 26.36 -9.64
N PRO A 612 0.74 27.59 -10.07
CA PRO A 612 -0.22 28.69 -10.15
C PRO A 612 -1.42 28.33 -11.01
N ILE A 613 -2.63 28.61 -10.51
CA ILE A 613 -3.87 28.26 -11.22
C ILE A 613 -3.94 28.91 -12.61
N ASP A 614 -3.36 30.10 -12.79
CA ASP A 614 -3.27 30.75 -14.10
C ASP A 614 -2.51 29.90 -15.13
N THR A 615 -1.43 29.22 -14.71
CA THR A 615 -0.67 28.30 -15.58
C THR A 615 -1.52 27.11 -16.01
N ILE A 616 -2.32 26.56 -15.09
CA ILE A 616 -3.24 25.44 -15.34
C ILE A 616 -4.35 25.88 -16.31
N VAL A 617 -4.98 27.02 -16.03
CA VAL A 617 -6.05 27.62 -16.83
C VAL A 617 -5.57 27.94 -18.25
N GLN A 618 -4.40 28.57 -18.40
CA GLN A 618 -3.83 28.85 -19.72
C GLN A 618 -3.50 27.55 -20.48
N ARG A 619 -2.99 26.51 -19.81
CA ARG A 619 -2.76 25.22 -20.48
C ARG A 619 -4.06 24.58 -20.95
N ILE A 620 -5.13 24.64 -20.15
CA ILE A 620 -6.46 24.17 -20.56
C ILE A 620 -6.94 24.94 -21.81
N TYR A 621 -6.83 26.26 -21.83
CA TYR A 621 -7.24 27.09 -22.96
C TYR A 621 -6.43 26.83 -24.25
N GLN A 622 -5.14 26.50 -24.13
CA GLN A 622 -4.25 26.20 -25.27
C GLN A 622 -4.62 24.88 -25.98
N GLU A 623 -5.11 23.88 -25.25
CA GLU A 623 -5.50 22.57 -25.79
C GLU A 623 -6.93 22.56 -26.35
N SER A 624 -7.74 23.55 -25.97
CA SER A 624 -9.18 23.63 -26.25
C SER A 624 -9.51 24.26 -27.61
N ASP A 625 -10.67 23.92 -28.17
CA ASP A 625 -11.14 24.43 -29.47
C ASP A 625 -12.63 24.84 -29.41
N ALA A 626 -12.96 26.07 -29.84
CA ALA A 626 -14.34 26.56 -29.90
C ALA A 626 -15.17 25.97 -31.06
N ARG A 627 -14.52 25.39 -32.08
CA ARG A 627 -15.16 24.88 -33.31
C ARG A 627 -15.22 23.35 -33.35
N GLY A 628 -14.32 22.69 -32.63
CA GLY A 628 -14.19 21.24 -32.57
C GLY A 628 -14.95 20.57 -31.41
N ARG A 629 -14.91 19.24 -31.40
CA ARG A 629 -15.14 18.41 -30.23
C ARG A 629 -13.78 17.89 -29.75
N LYS A 630 -13.50 18.01 -28.45
CA LYS A 630 -12.23 17.60 -27.85
C LYS A 630 -12.47 16.84 -26.56
N PHE A 631 -11.53 15.97 -26.23
CA PHE A 631 -11.54 15.15 -25.02
C PHE A 631 -10.21 15.34 -24.31
N HIS A 632 -10.28 15.77 -23.05
CA HIS A 632 -9.10 16.06 -22.25
C HIS A 632 -9.12 15.32 -20.93
N VAL A 633 -8.02 14.63 -20.64
CA VAL A 633 -7.75 14.09 -19.30
C VAL A 633 -6.69 14.98 -18.67
N TYR A 634 -7.06 15.61 -17.57
CA TYR A 634 -6.17 16.45 -16.76
C TYR A 634 -5.97 15.78 -15.40
N ARG A 635 -4.73 15.42 -15.11
CA ARG A 635 -4.36 14.77 -13.86
C ARG A 635 -3.70 15.77 -12.92
N PHE A 636 -4.10 15.72 -11.65
CA PHE A 636 -3.66 16.62 -10.61
C PHE A 636 -3.05 15.83 -9.46
N ASN A 637 -1.76 16.02 -9.22
CA ASN A 637 -1.08 15.41 -8.10
C ASN A 637 -1.44 16.16 -6.80
N GLN A 638 -2.12 15.49 -5.89
CA GLN A 638 -2.49 16.00 -4.57
C GLN A 638 -3.27 17.34 -4.55
N ALA A 639 -4.13 17.55 -5.55
CA ALA A 639 -5.15 18.61 -5.50
C ALA A 639 -6.27 18.27 -4.48
N THR A 640 -6.99 19.28 -4.02
CA THR A 640 -8.19 19.10 -3.18
C THR A 640 -9.47 19.31 -4.00
N PRO A 641 -10.61 18.72 -3.62
CA PRO A 641 -11.91 18.99 -4.24
C PRO A 641 -12.24 20.49 -4.36
N GLN A 642 -12.00 21.29 -3.33
CA GLN A 642 -12.26 22.74 -3.34
C GLN A 642 -11.48 23.47 -4.44
N PHE A 643 -10.23 23.07 -4.70
CA PHE A 643 -9.43 23.63 -5.79
C PHE A 643 -10.01 23.29 -7.17
N LEU A 644 -10.44 22.04 -7.38
CA LEU A 644 -11.00 21.59 -8.66
C LEU A 644 -12.37 22.21 -8.96
N VAL A 645 -13.20 22.45 -7.94
CA VAL A 645 -14.45 23.22 -8.07
C VAL A 645 -14.15 24.62 -8.59
N TYR A 646 -13.26 25.34 -7.90
CA TYR A 646 -12.87 26.70 -8.29
C TYR A 646 -12.27 26.76 -9.70
N LEU A 647 -11.42 25.80 -10.07
CA LEU A 647 -10.88 25.67 -11.42
C LEU A 647 -12.00 25.46 -12.46
N SER A 648 -12.95 24.57 -12.20
CA SER A 648 -14.06 24.27 -13.12
C SER A 648 -14.98 25.47 -13.34
N GLU A 649 -15.31 26.19 -12.27
CA GLU A 649 -16.11 27.42 -12.35
C GLU A 649 -15.38 28.51 -13.12
N ARG A 650 -14.09 28.69 -12.85
CA ARG A 650 -13.26 29.73 -13.49
C ARG A 650 -13.18 29.56 -15.00
N ILE A 651 -12.81 28.36 -15.49
CA ILE A 651 -12.68 28.12 -16.95
C ILE A 651 -14.02 28.27 -17.69
N LYS A 652 -15.14 27.89 -17.06
CA LYS A 652 -16.49 28.06 -17.63
C LYS A 652 -16.91 29.53 -17.66
N LYS A 653 -16.55 30.32 -16.65
CA LYS A 653 -16.91 31.75 -16.53
C LYS A 653 -16.09 32.63 -17.47
N GLU A 654 -14.77 32.41 -17.55
CA GLU A 654 -13.87 33.24 -18.36
C GLU A 654 -13.97 32.95 -19.87
N ARG A 655 -14.22 31.69 -20.26
CA ARG A 655 -14.22 31.25 -21.66
C ARG A 655 -15.43 30.38 -22.00
N ALA A 656 -16.62 30.96 -21.83
CA ALA A 656 -17.89 30.32 -22.19
C ALA A 656 -17.97 29.91 -23.67
N ASP A 657 -17.22 30.60 -24.56
CA ASP A 657 -17.08 30.27 -25.98
C ASP A 657 -16.40 28.92 -26.23
N LEU A 658 -15.58 28.42 -25.29
CA LEU A 658 -14.96 27.09 -25.36
C LEU A 658 -15.90 25.96 -24.90
N ARG A 659 -17.11 26.25 -24.42
CA ARG A 659 -18.15 25.24 -24.11
C ARG A 659 -17.64 24.03 -23.31
N PHE A 660 -17.00 24.28 -22.16
CA PHE A 660 -16.47 23.23 -21.29
C PHE A 660 -17.56 22.38 -20.62
N GLU A 661 -17.44 21.05 -20.71
CA GLU A 661 -18.24 20.11 -19.92
C GLU A 661 -17.33 19.16 -19.13
N LEU A 662 -17.36 19.29 -17.80
CA LEU A 662 -16.69 18.38 -16.87
C LEU A 662 -17.58 17.15 -16.65
N LEU A 663 -16.99 15.97 -16.81
CA LEU A 663 -17.69 14.68 -16.76
C LEU A 663 -17.08 13.76 -15.71
N ASP A 664 -17.90 12.82 -15.25
CA ASP A 664 -17.45 11.58 -14.63
C ASP A 664 -16.74 10.67 -15.68
N PRO A 665 -15.93 9.68 -15.27
CA PRO A 665 -15.14 8.90 -16.21
C PRO A 665 -16.01 8.00 -17.11
N TYR A 666 -17.18 7.54 -16.65
CA TYR A 666 -18.08 6.69 -17.43
C TYR A 666 -18.74 7.46 -18.57
N SER A 667 -19.31 8.64 -18.30
CA SER A 667 -19.84 9.56 -19.31
C SER A 667 -18.75 10.02 -20.29
N PHE A 668 -17.55 10.33 -19.78
CA PHE A 668 -16.42 10.77 -20.61
C PHE A 668 -16.01 9.71 -21.64
N PHE A 669 -15.74 8.47 -21.18
CA PHE A 669 -15.31 7.42 -22.08
C PHE A 669 -16.46 6.87 -22.96
N TYR A 670 -17.72 6.93 -22.53
CA TYR A 670 -18.89 6.68 -23.39
C TYR A 670 -18.92 7.62 -24.61
N LEU A 671 -18.79 8.93 -24.39
CA LEU A 671 -18.77 9.92 -25.46
C LEU A 671 -17.52 9.80 -26.34
N LEU A 672 -16.36 9.47 -25.75
CA LEU A 672 -15.14 9.21 -26.50
C LEU A 672 -15.28 7.98 -27.42
N ARG A 673 -15.92 6.91 -26.92
CA ARG A 673 -16.20 5.70 -27.71
C ARG A 673 -17.09 6.03 -28.91
N GLN A 674 -18.16 6.79 -28.70
CA GLN A 674 -19.02 7.27 -29.80
C GLN A 674 -18.27 8.15 -30.81
N HIS A 675 -17.34 8.98 -30.32
CA HIS A 675 -16.54 9.86 -31.17
C HIS A 675 -15.64 9.07 -32.13
N TYR A 676 -14.91 8.07 -31.63
CA TYR A 676 -14.07 7.21 -32.49
C TYR A 676 -14.87 6.25 -33.36
N ALA A 677 -16.08 5.86 -32.93
CA ALA A 677 -16.99 5.02 -33.70
C ALA A 677 -17.76 5.78 -34.81
N ASN A 678 -17.48 7.06 -35.04
CA ASN A 678 -18.16 7.92 -36.01
C ASN A 678 -19.70 7.90 -35.89
N GLY A 679 -20.22 7.74 -34.67
CA GLY A 679 -21.66 7.74 -34.38
C GLY A 679 -22.37 6.38 -34.48
N ASP A 680 -21.66 5.26 -34.67
CA ASP A 680 -22.25 3.93 -34.43
C ASP A 680 -22.59 3.77 -32.93
N PRO A 681 -23.87 3.63 -32.54
CA PRO A 681 -24.24 3.50 -31.13
C PRO A 681 -23.88 2.12 -30.56
N SER A 682 -23.74 1.10 -31.41
CA SER A 682 -23.55 -0.31 -31.00
C SER A 682 -22.20 -0.57 -30.32
N VAL A 683 -21.26 0.38 -30.42
CA VAL A 683 -19.99 0.33 -29.70
C VAL A 683 -20.16 0.36 -28.17
N ASN A 684 -21.25 0.97 -27.67
CA ASN A 684 -21.56 1.03 -26.23
C ASN A 684 -22.48 -0.11 -25.76
N TYR A 685 -22.73 -1.10 -26.62
CA TYR A 685 -23.55 -2.26 -26.31
C TYR A 685 -22.67 -3.44 -25.86
N LEU A 686 -23.27 -4.43 -25.19
CA LEU A 686 -22.57 -5.66 -24.76
C LEU A 686 -21.38 -5.42 -23.81
N LEU A 687 -21.58 -4.60 -22.77
CA LEU A 687 -20.65 -4.45 -21.64
C LEU A 687 -21.24 -5.10 -20.38
N PRO A 688 -21.20 -6.44 -20.25
CA PRO A 688 -21.62 -7.13 -19.05
C PRO A 688 -20.57 -7.02 -17.95
N ASN A 689 -21.01 -6.93 -16.70
CA ASN A 689 -20.16 -7.10 -15.53
C ASN A 689 -20.64 -8.34 -14.77
N PHE A 690 -19.75 -9.32 -14.62
CA PHE A 690 -20.03 -10.55 -13.89
C PHE A 690 -19.96 -10.28 -12.40
N ILE A 691 -21.12 -10.32 -11.72
CA ILE A 691 -21.28 -9.93 -10.33
C ILE A 691 -20.94 -11.08 -9.38
N ALA A 692 -21.54 -12.25 -9.64
CA ALA A 692 -21.39 -13.46 -8.84
C ALA A 692 -21.73 -14.73 -9.65
N HIS A 693 -21.29 -15.90 -9.17
CA HIS A 693 -21.66 -17.20 -9.75
C HIS A 693 -21.76 -18.31 -8.69
N THR A 694 -22.56 -19.35 -8.96
CA THR A 694 -22.64 -20.57 -8.14
C THR A 694 -21.87 -21.76 -8.73
N ILE A 695 -20.93 -21.50 -9.66
CA ILE A 695 -20.11 -22.54 -10.28
C ILE A 695 -19.23 -23.21 -9.20
N PRO A 696 -19.33 -24.54 -9.01
CA PRO A 696 -18.46 -25.25 -8.07
C PRO A 696 -17.03 -25.41 -8.62
N LEU A 697 -16.05 -25.35 -7.72
CA LEU A 697 -14.63 -25.48 -8.04
C LEU A 697 -14.19 -26.93 -8.33
N GLU A 698 -15.02 -27.91 -7.99
CA GLU A 698 -14.76 -29.33 -8.18
C GLU A 698 -16.00 -30.00 -8.78
N ILE A 699 -15.84 -30.71 -9.90
CA ILE A 699 -16.93 -31.33 -10.66
C ILE A 699 -16.52 -32.73 -11.12
N LYS A 700 -17.44 -33.71 -11.10
CA LYS A 700 -17.19 -35.03 -11.71
C LYS A 700 -17.10 -34.94 -13.25
N PRO A 701 -16.46 -35.87 -13.96
CA PRO A 701 -16.47 -35.89 -15.42
C PRO A 701 -17.86 -36.08 -16.02
N GLY A 702 -18.02 -35.56 -17.25
CA GLY A 702 -19.17 -35.78 -18.11
C GLY A 702 -20.52 -35.43 -17.48
N LYS A 703 -21.52 -36.27 -17.74
CA LYS A 703 -22.90 -36.06 -17.28
C LYS A 703 -23.09 -36.14 -15.76
N GLU A 704 -22.27 -36.90 -15.03
CA GLU A 704 -22.33 -36.90 -13.57
C GLU A 704 -21.91 -35.54 -12.98
N GLY A 705 -21.09 -34.80 -13.73
CA GLY A 705 -20.70 -33.43 -13.47
C GLY A 705 -21.74 -32.36 -13.79
N ALA A 706 -22.84 -32.69 -14.49
CA ALA A 706 -23.79 -31.67 -14.94
C ALA A 706 -24.41 -30.90 -13.75
N ARG A 707 -24.20 -29.58 -13.68
CA ARG A 707 -24.73 -28.71 -12.62
C ARG A 707 -25.42 -27.49 -13.21
N GLN A 708 -26.63 -27.21 -12.75
CA GLN A 708 -27.29 -25.94 -13.01
C GLN A 708 -26.65 -24.89 -12.11
N CYS A 709 -25.98 -23.91 -12.72
CA CYS A 709 -25.31 -22.81 -12.03
C CYS A 709 -26.06 -21.51 -12.28
N GLU A 710 -26.13 -20.65 -11.28
CA GLU A 710 -26.66 -19.28 -11.40
C GLU A 710 -25.51 -18.29 -11.57
N ILE A 711 -25.61 -17.41 -12.56
CA ILE A 711 -24.63 -16.38 -12.91
C ILE A 711 -25.35 -15.02 -12.84
N THR A 712 -24.92 -14.14 -11.95
CA THR A 712 -25.47 -12.78 -11.84
C THR A 712 -24.64 -11.83 -12.69
N LEU A 713 -25.28 -11.12 -13.60
CA LEU A 713 -24.70 -10.09 -14.46
C LEU A 713 -25.28 -8.73 -14.10
N ARG A 714 -24.50 -7.65 -14.23
CA ARG A 714 -24.99 -6.27 -14.32
C ARG A 714 -24.80 -5.77 -15.75
N ASN A 715 -25.79 -5.06 -16.28
CA ASN A 715 -25.67 -4.40 -17.57
C ASN A 715 -24.93 -3.06 -17.40
N ASP A 716 -23.61 -3.06 -17.56
CA ASP A 716 -22.82 -1.83 -17.56
C ASP A 716 -22.72 -1.20 -18.97
N GLY A 717 -23.39 -1.79 -19.95
CA GLY A 717 -23.63 -1.19 -21.26
C GLY A 717 -24.70 -0.12 -21.22
N TRP A 718 -24.87 0.55 -22.37
CA TRP A 718 -25.95 1.51 -22.57
C TRP A 718 -27.05 0.99 -23.50
N ASP A 719 -27.03 -0.30 -23.85
CA ASP A 719 -28.14 -1.03 -24.44
C ASP A 719 -29.17 -1.49 -23.40
N ILE A 720 -30.38 -1.79 -23.87
CA ILE A 720 -31.33 -2.63 -23.13
C ILE A 720 -31.12 -4.06 -23.63
N TRP A 721 -30.79 -4.99 -22.74
CA TRP A 721 -30.72 -6.41 -23.12
C TRP A 721 -32.12 -6.99 -23.19
N ASN A 722 -32.40 -7.80 -24.22
CA ASN A 722 -33.70 -8.43 -24.47
C ASN A 722 -34.96 -7.53 -24.27
N PRO A 723 -35.06 -6.39 -24.98
CA PRO A 723 -36.29 -5.59 -25.03
C PRO A 723 -37.47 -6.43 -25.55
N LEU A 724 -38.69 -5.98 -25.25
CA LEU A 724 -39.95 -6.74 -25.43
C LEU A 724 -40.14 -7.35 -26.84
N GLU A 725 -39.60 -6.71 -27.88
CA GLU A 725 -39.77 -7.12 -29.29
C GLU A 725 -38.49 -7.71 -29.92
N ILE A 726 -37.58 -8.31 -29.14
CA ILE A 726 -36.34 -8.90 -29.69
C ILE A 726 -36.58 -10.26 -30.40
N PRO A 727 -36.10 -10.44 -31.66
CA PRO A 727 -36.16 -11.74 -32.34
C PRO A 727 -35.39 -12.84 -31.58
N PRO A 728 -35.87 -14.10 -31.56
CA PRO A 728 -35.19 -15.19 -30.84
C PRO A 728 -33.73 -15.41 -31.23
N ASN A 729 -33.41 -15.27 -32.52
CA ASN A 729 -32.05 -15.37 -33.06
C ASN A 729 -31.16 -14.14 -32.79
N GLN A 730 -31.68 -13.11 -32.12
CA GLN A 730 -30.97 -11.92 -31.67
C GLN A 730 -30.93 -11.76 -30.15
N ARG A 731 -31.45 -12.73 -29.38
CA ARG A 731 -31.46 -12.63 -27.92
C ARG A 731 -30.06 -12.61 -27.33
N TYR A 732 -29.91 -11.83 -26.29
CA TYR A 732 -28.75 -11.81 -25.42
C TYR A 732 -28.71 -13.13 -24.65
N ARG A 733 -27.54 -13.78 -24.67
CA ARG A 733 -27.29 -15.08 -24.05
C ARG A 733 -25.89 -15.17 -23.47
N LEU A 734 -25.77 -16.01 -22.44
CA LEU A 734 -24.52 -16.48 -21.88
C LEU A 734 -24.23 -17.89 -22.41
N LYS A 735 -22.98 -18.11 -22.78
CA LYS A 735 -22.42 -19.38 -23.25
C LYS A 735 -21.19 -19.70 -22.41
N TYR A 736 -20.65 -20.91 -22.57
CA TYR A 736 -19.39 -21.28 -21.93
C TYR A 736 -18.51 -22.15 -22.83
N HIS A 737 -17.23 -22.21 -22.52
CA HIS A 737 -16.30 -23.24 -23.00
C HIS A 737 -15.38 -23.69 -21.86
N TRP A 738 -14.75 -24.84 -22.03
CA TRP A 738 -13.67 -25.33 -21.19
C TRP A 738 -12.35 -25.27 -21.94
N GLU A 739 -11.29 -24.84 -21.26
CA GLU A 739 -9.90 -24.89 -21.73
C GLU A 739 -9.12 -25.80 -20.78
N TYR A 740 -8.51 -26.88 -21.27
CA TYR A 740 -7.71 -27.78 -20.44
C TYR A 740 -6.36 -27.15 -20.11
N VAL A 741 -6.01 -27.02 -18.83
CA VAL A 741 -4.88 -26.17 -18.42
C VAL A 741 -3.51 -26.72 -18.86
N ASP A 742 -3.34 -28.04 -19.00
CA ASP A 742 -2.01 -28.60 -19.34
C ASP A 742 -1.68 -28.53 -20.85
N ASP A 743 -2.69 -28.53 -21.74
CA ASP A 743 -2.49 -28.61 -23.20
C ASP A 743 -3.24 -27.54 -24.02
N GLY A 744 -4.04 -26.68 -23.37
CA GLY A 744 -4.81 -25.60 -24.01
C GLY A 744 -5.97 -26.09 -24.89
N SER A 745 -6.35 -27.38 -24.83
CA SER A 745 -7.44 -27.90 -25.65
C SER A 745 -8.80 -27.34 -25.24
N MET A 746 -9.57 -26.92 -26.24
CA MET A 746 -10.83 -26.17 -26.09
C MET A 746 -12.05 -27.06 -26.35
N ILE A 747 -13.02 -27.04 -25.44
CA ILE A 747 -14.26 -27.81 -25.51
C ILE A 747 -15.44 -26.86 -25.34
N SER A 748 -16.24 -26.67 -26.39
CA SER A 748 -17.43 -25.82 -26.33
C SER A 748 -18.49 -26.38 -25.37
N GLY A 749 -19.14 -25.49 -24.61
CA GLY A 749 -20.30 -25.82 -23.80
C GLY A 749 -21.51 -26.28 -24.63
N LYS A 750 -22.37 -27.08 -24.02
CA LYS A 750 -23.54 -27.69 -24.69
C LYS A 750 -24.83 -26.89 -24.51
N HIS A 751 -24.86 -25.95 -23.57
CA HIS A 751 -26.06 -25.22 -23.17
C HIS A 751 -25.81 -23.73 -23.05
N ASP A 752 -26.67 -22.94 -23.70
CA ASP A 752 -26.72 -21.49 -23.56
C ASP A 752 -27.80 -21.11 -22.53
N ALA A 753 -27.63 -19.99 -21.83
CA ALA A 753 -28.66 -19.37 -20.99
C ALA A 753 -29.05 -18.00 -21.53
N TYR A 754 -30.35 -17.74 -21.72
CA TYR A 754 -30.84 -16.49 -22.30
C TYR A 754 -31.26 -15.49 -21.22
N VAL A 755 -31.04 -14.20 -21.47
CA VAL A 755 -31.50 -13.11 -20.58
C VAL A 755 -33.02 -13.06 -20.50
N ASN A 756 -33.56 -12.93 -19.30
CA ASN A 756 -35.01 -12.89 -19.06
C ASN A 756 -35.52 -11.44 -19.02
N GLY A 757 -36.37 -11.07 -19.99
CA GLY A 757 -36.98 -9.75 -20.06
C GLY A 757 -36.00 -8.62 -20.41
N PRO A 758 -36.50 -7.36 -20.44
CA PRO A 758 -35.65 -6.19 -20.59
C PRO A 758 -34.76 -6.02 -19.35
N VAL A 759 -33.46 -5.83 -19.56
CA VAL A 759 -32.51 -5.43 -18.51
C VAL A 759 -31.91 -4.09 -18.92
N LEU A 760 -32.21 -3.04 -18.15
CA LEU A 760 -31.79 -1.67 -18.40
C LEU A 760 -30.31 -1.45 -17.99
N PRO A 761 -29.65 -0.39 -18.47
CA PRO A 761 -28.34 0.03 -17.97
C PRO A 761 -28.33 0.17 -16.44
N GLY A 762 -27.32 -0.41 -15.79
CA GLY A 762 -27.15 -0.48 -14.34
C GLY A 762 -27.94 -1.61 -13.65
N GLU A 763 -28.91 -2.25 -14.30
CA GLU A 763 -29.70 -3.33 -13.70
C GLU A 763 -28.94 -4.67 -13.66
N GLN A 764 -29.32 -5.51 -12.68
CA GLN A 764 -28.79 -6.86 -12.55
C GLN A 764 -29.79 -7.91 -13.03
N THR A 765 -29.27 -9.02 -13.56
CA THR A 765 -30.07 -10.20 -13.96
C THR A 765 -29.34 -11.48 -13.60
N SER A 766 -30.08 -12.50 -13.16
CA SER A 766 -29.53 -13.84 -12.87
C SER A 766 -29.89 -14.82 -13.98
N LEU A 767 -28.88 -15.46 -14.55
CA LEU A 767 -29.01 -16.47 -15.60
C LEU A 767 -28.72 -17.85 -15.02
N LYS A 768 -29.60 -18.82 -15.29
CA LYS A 768 -29.38 -20.22 -14.91
C LYS A 768 -28.87 -21.00 -16.12
N ILE A 769 -27.61 -21.43 -16.07
CA ILE A 769 -26.93 -22.15 -17.14
C ILE A 769 -26.59 -23.58 -16.69
N LEU A 770 -26.80 -24.57 -17.55
CA LEU A 770 -26.42 -25.95 -17.27
C LEU A 770 -24.99 -26.16 -17.74
N ILE A 771 -24.07 -26.31 -16.79
CA ILE A 771 -22.66 -26.59 -17.08
C ILE A 771 -22.46 -28.10 -16.98
N GLU A 772 -22.18 -28.73 -18.13
CA GLU A 772 -21.72 -30.12 -18.24
C GLU A 772 -20.19 -30.14 -18.39
N ALA A 773 -19.53 -30.97 -17.59
CA ALA A 773 -18.08 -31.08 -17.52
C ALA A 773 -17.50 -31.95 -18.67
N PRO A 774 -16.22 -31.76 -19.03
CA PRO A 774 -15.48 -32.68 -19.89
C PRO A 774 -15.42 -34.10 -19.32
N GLU A 775 -15.23 -35.11 -20.18
CA GLU A 775 -15.05 -36.51 -19.77
C GLU A 775 -13.62 -36.79 -19.22
N LYS A 776 -12.63 -35.98 -19.60
CA LYS A 776 -11.24 -36.08 -19.14
C LYS A 776 -11.11 -35.36 -17.80
N THR A 777 -10.45 -36.02 -16.84
CA THR A 777 -10.12 -35.44 -15.53
C THR A 777 -8.89 -34.53 -15.61
N GLY A 778 -8.79 -33.58 -14.68
CA GLY A 778 -7.70 -32.61 -14.57
C GLY A 778 -8.22 -31.19 -14.36
N LEU A 779 -7.33 -30.20 -14.45
CA LEU A 779 -7.66 -28.79 -14.21
C LEU A 779 -8.13 -28.12 -15.50
N TYR A 780 -9.25 -27.39 -15.43
CA TYR A 780 -9.80 -26.61 -16.53
C TYR A 780 -10.00 -25.14 -16.14
N ASP A 781 -9.84 -24.26 -17.12
CA ASP A 781 -10.44 -22.94 -17.11
C ASP A 781 -11.81 -23.01 -17.79
N LEU A 782 -12.88 -22.80 -17.02
CA LEU A 782 -14.23 -22.60 -17.53
C LEU A 782 -14.42 -21.11 -17.84
N THR A 783 -14.62 -20.76 -19.10
CA THR A 783 -14.83 -19.36 -19.51
C THR A 783 -16.27 -19.14 -19.94
N LEU A 784 -16.95 -18.16 -19.35
CA LEU A 784 -18.29 -17.71 -19.72
C LEU A 784 -18.21 -16.52 -20.69
N HIS A 785 -19.01 -16.58 -21.75
CA HIS A 785 -19.06 -15.58 -22.81
C HIS A 785 -20.47 -15.03 -22.92
N PHE A 786 -20.61 -13.70 -22.85
CA PHE A 786 -21.88 -13.04 -23.07
C PHE A 786 -21.95 -12.50 -24.50
N GLU A 787 -23.01 -12.79 -25.24
CA GLU A 787 -23.19 -12.33 -26.61
C GLU A 787 -24.64 -11.94 -26.89
N LYS A 788 -24.81 -11.08 -27.90
CA LYS A 788 -26.09 -10.96 -28.60
C LYS A 788 -26.07 -11.97 -29.74
N ALA A 789 -27.01 -12.91 -29.77
CA ALA A 789 -27.05 -13.94 -30.81
C ALA A 789 -27.09 -13.32 -32.22
N GLY A 790 -26.38 -13.94 -33.19
CA GLY A 790 -26.27 -13.41 -34.56
C GLY A 790 -25.51 -12.08 -34.68
N TYR A 791 -24.83 -11.64 -33.63
CA TYR A 791 -24.02 -10.42 -33.58
C TYR A 791 -22.63 -10.74 -33.00
N ARG A 792 -21.82 -9.71 -32.67
CA ARG A 792 -20.55 -9.92 -31.96
C ARG A 792 -20.79 -10.36 -30.50
N GLY A 793 -19.86 -11.13 -29.95
CA GLY A 793 -19.75 -11.35 -28.51
C GLY A 793 -19.24 -10.11 -27.79
N SER A 794 -19.43 -10.05 -26.47
CA SER A 794 -18.71 -9.10 -25.63
C SER A 794 -17.20 -9.41 -25.65
N ALA A 795 -16.38 -8.38 -25.42
CA ALA A 795 -14.96 -8.57 -25.15
C ALA A 795 -14.67 -8.96 -23.67
N LEU A 796 -15.71 -8.99 -22.82
CA LEU A 796 -15.65 -9.33 -21.41
C LEU A 796 -16.11 -10.76 -21.15
N GLU A 797 -15.32 -11.45 -20.32
CA GLU A 797 -15.41 -12.89 -20.08
C GLU A 797 -15.22 -13.19 -18.60
N GLU A 798 -15.84 -14.25 -18.11
CA GLU A 798 -15.68 -14.74 -16.73
C GLU A 798 -14.96 -16.07 -16.75
N LYS A 799 -13.76 -16.14 -16.18
CA LYS A 799 -12.93 -17.35 -16.17
C LYS A 799 -12.83 -17.92 -14.76
N VAL A 800 -13.36 -19.12 -14.57
CA VAL A 800 -13.40 -19.87 -13.30
C VAL A 800 -12.52 -21.11 -13.42
N LYS A 801 -11.56 -21.28 -12.50
CA LYS A 801 -10.78 -22.53 -12.42
C LYS A 801 -11.59 -23.63 -11.76
N VAL A 802 -11.65 -24.79 -12.40
CA VAL A 802 -12.44 -25.95 -11.97
C VAL A 802 -11.62 -27.22 -12.13
N VAL A 803 -11.59 -28.05 -11.08
CA VAL A 803 -11.02 -29.40 -11.12
C VAL A 803 -12.10 -30.39 -11.55
N VAL A 804 -11.81 -31.17 -12.59
CA VAL A 804 -12.61 -32.31 -13.00
C VAL A 804 -11.97 -33.58 -12.43
N TYR A 805 -12.67 -34.32 -11.57
CA TYR A 805 -12.10 -35.40 -10.74
C TYR A 805 -12.78 -36.77 -10.89
#